data_AF-A0A345RPJ9-F1
#
_entry.id   AF-A0A345RPJ9-F1
#
_cell.length_a   1.000
_cell.length_b   1.000
_cell.length_c   1.000
_cell.angle_alpha   90.00
_cell.angle_beta   90.00
_cell.angle_gamma   90.00
#
_symmetry.space_group_name_H-M   'P 1'
#
loop_
_entity.id
_entity.type
_entity.pdbx_description
1 polymer ?
#
loop_
_entity_poly.entity_id
_entity_poly.type
_entity_poly.pdbx_seq_one_letter_code
_entity_poly.pdbx_strand_id
1 'polypeptide(L)'
;MSRHDSESDAFVGINDGYAHFQLSRALTAARENDADPQTLDRIERWRQVVGHLVQGSALYGSRTPFADLPEWVTLEVATGGFATGKLLAGGELTLYERRLAALIPGIRVGFERLDLNTWHLSDEGVGSLQAYLAKGNYQIDVPEEAALLTVAWFLKHQRIEEARTLIERIAPFFERLRFFPTVTDKQPFSMAEVEVFNVGYIRPRLSKSTAQPRLAVQKHVVENSLPLYDAAISLFLLTYQESWPCRYYPEGWFQRGIALGAQFDKTFESDPRSAGSSMNRVVELHALLKQCSFDPASLTGRQVGRIRKIVDDFLAKHGHPESEAHSKKRARQRDHVKASAHHLIAKAVSARLANYPDSEGISDFPPLLEPITSDEANLHAVMVGDAVPLSVRRRLERCRKGTVAELIDQGVITSGDTVARVLPTMTAEICSAGYRDATLRTLSVATYRAFRRRRSLLLLDMQRQVKIGDIPWVSALESEYEANASAVEGAKQALIEASALTLSAFPQAIIPNKLLQEFSSLVETAKLDLPIVEEVAADIFMGAFSSKFVKSARQSARMLTGSLYARYYDIDTDQLANLPDPPKSRRTRSYWQRSTNNSDALARLCTQRANVDIGTRHPATNGTIIEQQQIVTTQNLATLFGVLGLREVLHDRLSAMAQSCFEWICRRQQIQIQLYHARLVMLKNTAYAWRQMMFYLSMLDPVQLQSALKTIEMHFAAQSSEFRERFLPAMIGLRIAASGHPLTESRQKREGGKVFLGWTTERHWLMPS
;
A
#
# COMPACT_ATOMS: atom_id res chain seq x y z
N MET A 1 -26.09 -2.92 2.49
CA MET A 1 -24.73 -2.41 2.12
C MET A 1 -24.43 -2.48 0.61
N SER A 2 -25.39 -2.04 -0.21
CA SER A 2 -25.22 -1.33 -1.49
C SER A 2 -26.42 -0.39 -1.57
N ARG A 3 -26.30 0.77 -2.25
CA ARG A 3 -27.52 1.47 -2.69
C ARG A 3 -28.21 0.57 -3.73
N HIS A 4 -29.53 0.60 -3.73
CA HIS A 4 -30.35 0.00 -4.78
C HIS A 4 -29.93 0.61 -6.12
N ASP A 5 -29.23 -0.17 -6.94
CA ASP A 5 -29.33 -0.05 -8.39
C ASP A 5 -30.27 -1.18 -8.82
N SER A 6 -31.54 -0.81 -8.98
CA SER A 6 -32.54 -1.62 -9.64
C SER A 6 -32.22 -1.72 -11.13
N GLU A 7 -32.30 -2.95 -11.65
CA GLU A 7 -32.44 -3.31 -13.07
C GLU A 7 -31.22 -3.06 -13.98
N SER A 8 -30.35 -4.07 -14.13
CA SER A 8 -30.11 -4.73 -15.43
C SER A 8 -29.22 -5.97 -15.30
N ASP A 9 -29.71 -7.04 -15.96
CA ASP A 9 -29.10 -8.30 -16.39
C ASP A 9 -28.44 -9.30 -15.43
N ALA A 10 -29.19 -10.39 -15.24
CA ALA A 10 -28.91 -11.59 -14.47
C ALA A 10 -27.89 -12.57 -15.11
N PHE A 11 -26.92 -12.10 -15.90
CA PHE A 11 -26.00 -12.98 -16.66
C PHE A 11 -24.50 -12.83 -16.36
N VAL A 12 -24.10 -12.05 -15.37
CA VAL A 12 -22.67 -11.72 -15.17
C VAL A 12 -22.02 -12.64 -14.13
N GLY A 13 -20.86 -13.21 -14.49
CA GLY A 13 -20.04 -14.06 -13.62
C GLY A 13 -19.54 -13.30 -12.39
N ILE A 14 -19.18 -14.05 -11.34
CA ILE A 14 -18.62 -13.46 -10.12
C ILE A 14 -17.39 -12.62 -10.51
N ASN A 15 -17.46 -11.31 -10.25
CA ASN A 15 -16.41 -10.30 -10.44
C ASN A 15 -16.16 -9.70 -11.84
N ASP A 16 -16.94 -9.97 -12.89
CA ASP A 16 -16.73 -9.28 -14.18
C ASP A 16 -16.95 -7.76 -14.04
N GLY A 17 -17.95 -7.38 -13.24
CA GLY A 17 -18.22 -5.97 -12.91
C GLY A 17 -17.03 -5.27 -12.21
N TYR A 18 -16.21 -6.01 -11.44
CA TYR A 18 -15.01 -5.44 -10.82
C TYR A 18 -13.93 -5.14 -11.87
N ALA A 19 -13.70 -6.04 -12.83
CA ALA A 19 -12.73 -5.82 -13.90
C ALA A 19 -13.11 -4.61 -14.78
N HIS A 20 -14.39 -4.52 -15.17
CA HIS A 20 -14.91 -3.37 -15.91
C HIS A 20 -14.80 -2.06 -15.11
N PHE A 21 -15.15 -2.07 -13.83
CA PHE A 21 -15.00 -0.91 -12.96
C PHE A 21 -13.54 -0.45 -12.86
N GLN A 22 -12.59 -1.38 -12.75
CA GLN A 22 -11.16 -1.04 -12.68
C GLN A 22 -10.62 -0.43 -13.98
N LEU A 23 -11.09 -0.92 -15.13
CA LEU A 23 -10.77 -0.33 -16.43
C LEU A 23 -11.32 1.09 -16.54
N SER A 24 -12.60 1.29 -16.21
CA SER A 24 -13.24 2.62 -16.19
C SER A 24 -12.46 3.59 -15.30
N ARG A 25 -12.11 3.17 -14.08
CA ARG A 25 -11.30 3.98 -13.15
C ARG A 25 -9.93 4.34 -13.70
N ALA A 26 -9.26 3.43 -14.42
CA ALA A 26 -7.97 3.69 -15.04
C ALA A 26 -8.08 4.71 -16.18
N LEU A 27 -9.15 4.64 -16.99
CA LEU A 27 -9.44 5.60 -18.05
C LEU A 27 -9.75 7.00 -17.51
N THR A 28 -10.54 7.11 -16.44
CA THR A 28 -10.80 8.40 -15.77
C THR A 28 -9.50 9.03 -15.27
N ALA A 29 -8.64 8.24 -14.60
CA ALA A 29 -7.36 8.74 -14.09
C ALA A 29 -6.42 9.26 -15.20
N ALA A 30 -6.43 8.64 -16.38
CA ALA A 30 -5.65 9.09 -17.52
C ALA A 30 -6.12 10.43 -18.10
N ARG A 31 -7.43 10.73 -18.01
CA ARG A 31 -7.99 12.02 -18.47
C ARG A 31 -7.60 13.18 -17.55
N GLU A 32 -7.34 12.91 -16.27
CA GLU A 32 -7.13 13.95 -15.26
C GLU A 32 -5.67 14.39 -15.09
N ASN A 33 -4.68 13.55 -15.41
CA ASN A 33 -3.28 13.77 -14.99
C ASN A 33 -2.24 13.78 -16.12
N ASP A 34 -2.66 13.91 -17.39
CA ASP A 34 -1.87 13.52 -18.57
C ASP A 34 -1.42 12.05 -18.49
N ALA A 35 -1.34 11.37 -19.63
CA ALA A 35 -1.15 9.92 -19.68
C ALA A 35 0.30 9.49 -19.32
N ASP A 36 0.68 9.57 -18.03
CA ASP A 36 1.94 9.00 -17.53
C ASP A 36 2.01 7.50 -17.89
N PRO A 37 3.18 6.96 -18.28
CA PRO A 37 3.32 5.57 -18.73
C PRO A 37 2.73 4.53 -17.76
N GLN A 38 2.77 4.77 -16.44
CA GLN A 38 2.18 3.84 -15.46
C GLN A 38 0.66 3.73 -15.57
N THR A 39 0.00 4.83 -15.94
CA THR A 39 -1.45 4.86 -16.14
C THR A 39 -1.83 4.14 -17.42
N LEU A 40 -1.04 4.30 -18.49
CA LEU A 40 -1.21 3.57 -19.74
C LEU A 40 -1.02 2.06 -19.56
N ASP A 41 0.04 1.64 -18.86
CA ASP A 41 0.27 0.22 -18.51
C ASP A 41 -0.91 -0.37 -17.73
N ARG A 42 -1.48 0.43 -16.82
CA ARG A 42 -2.64 0.01 -16.03
C ARG A 42 -3.89 -0.15 -16.91
N ILE A 43 -4.13 0.76 -17.85
CA ILE A 43 -5.22 0.63 -18.82
C ILE A 43 -5.03 -0.64 -19.64
N GLU A 44 -3.82 -0.88 -20.15
CA GLU A 44 -3.53 -2.04 -20.98
C GLU A 44 -3.78 -3.37 -20.24
N ARG A 45 -3.30 -3.48 -19.00
CA ARG A 45 -3.53 -4.67 -18.16
C ARG A 45 -5.01 -4.96 -17.99
N TRP A 46 -5.82 -3.95 -17.67
CA TRP A 46 -7.26 -4.15 -17.47
C TRP A 46 -8.01 -4.39 -18.77
N ARG A 47 -7.55 -3.81 -19.89
CA ARG A 47 -8.07 -4.10 -21.23
C ARG A 47 -7.86 -5.58 -21.59
N GLN A 48 -6.68 -6.12 -21.30
CA GLN A 48 -6.37 -7.55 -21.54
C GLN A 48 -7.25 -8.47 -20.70
N VAL A 49 -7.37 -8.19 -19.40
CA VAL A 49 -8.24 -8.97 -18.49
C VAL A 49 -9.69 -8.99 -18.99
N VAL A 50 -10.24 -7.83 -19.34
CA VAL A 50 -11.60 -7.71 -19.89
C VAL A 50 -11.72 -8.42 -21.24
N GLY A 51 -10.72 -8.31 -22.11
CA GLY A 51 -10.68 -9.03 -23.38
C GLY A 51 -10.78 -10.55 -23.20
N HIS A 52 -10.02 -11.11 -22.25
CA HIS A 52 -10.08 -12.53 -21.92
C HIS A 52 -11.41 -12.96 -21.30
N LEU A 53 -12.04 -12.10 -20.49
CA LEU A 53 -13.38 -12.35 -19.93
C LEU A 53 -14.43 -12.44 -21.05
N VAL A 54 -14.45 -11.45 -21.96
CA VAL A 54 -15.42 -11.39 -23.07
C VAL A 54 -15.23 -12.55 -24.04
N GLN A 55 -13.99 -12.95 -24.30
CA GLN A 55 -13.66 -14.07 -25.20
C GLN A 55 -13.85 -15.45 -24.56
N GLY A 56 -13.99 -15.53 -23.23
CA GLY A 56 -13.99 -16.80 -22.49
C GLY A 56 -12.66 -17.56 -22.58
N SER A 57 -11.56 -16.88 -22.90
CA SER A 57 -10.23 -17.49 -23.10
C SER A 57 -9.44 -17.67 -21.80
N ALA A 58 -9.93 -17.15 -20.67
CA ALA A 58 -9.37 -17.36 -19.34
C ALA A 58 -10.41 -17.87 -18.34
N LEU A 59 -10.05 -18.89 -17.56
CA LEU A 59 -10.85 -19.46 -16.47
C LEU A 59 -10.41 -18.88 -15.12
N TYR A 60 -10.86 -17.66 -14.81
CA TYR A 60 -10.58 -17.03 -13.51
C TYR A 60 -11.21 -17.81 -12.35
N GLY A 61 -10.54 -17.84 -11.19
CA GLY A 61 -10.89 -18.73 -10.08
C GLY A 61 -10.17 -20.08 -10.10
N SER A 62 -9.39 -20.35 -11.14
CA SER A 62 -8.53 -21.52 -11.28
C SER A 62 -7.05 -21.19 -11.03
N ARG A 63 -6.30 -22.18 -10.53
CA ARG A 63 -4.83 -22.14 -10.46
C ARG A 63 -4.15 -22.18 -11.83
N THR A 64 -4.86 -22.67 -12.86
CA THR A 64 -4.46 -22.67 -14.27
C THR A 64 -5.51 -21.89 -15.07
N PRO A 65 -5.43 -20.55 -15.10
CA PRO A 65 -6.42 -19.73 -15.80
C PRO A 65 -6.38 -19.91 -17.33
N PHE A 66 -5.25 -20.34 -17.89
CA PHE A 66 -5.08 -20.63 -19.31
C PHE A 66 -4.74 -22.10 -19.51
N ALA A 67 -5.45 -22.79 -20.42
CA ALA A 67 -5.37 -24.24 -20.57
C ALA A 67 -4.05 -24.73 -21.19
N ASP A 68 -3.39 -23.89 -21.99
CA ASP A 68 -2.11 -24.18 -22.65
C ASP A 68 -0.89 -23.94 -21.74
N LEU A 69 -1.11 -23.44 -20.53
CA LEU A 69 -0.06 -23.05 -19.60
C LEU A 69 -0.08 -23.91 -18.33
N PRO A 70 1.05 -24.51 -17.94
CA PRO A 70 1.13 -25.25 -16.70
C PRO A 70 1.17 -24.30 -15.50
N GLU A 71 0.74 -24.78 -14.33
CA GLU A 71 0.56 -23.96 -13.12
C GLU A 71 1.85 -23.31 -12.60
N TRP A 72 3.02 -23.88 -12.90
CA TRP A 72 4.31 -23.33 -12.46
C TRP A 72 4.70 -22.05 -13.19
N VAL A 73 4.11 -21.77 -14.37
CA VAL A 73 4.41 -20.57 -15.17
C VAL A 73 3.93 -19.30 -14.45
N THR A 74 4.81 -18.31 -14.43
CA THR A 74 4.63 -17.03 -13.78
C THR A 74 3.90 -16.06 -14.71
N LEU A 75 2.64 -15.78 -14.39
CA LEU A 75 1.79 -14.84 -15.10
C LEU A 75 1.92 -13.41 -14.55
N GLU A 76 1.73 -12.42 -15.40
CA GLU A 76 1.44 -11.07 -14.94
C GLU A 76 0.00 -11.02 -14.39
N VAL A 77 -0.15 -10.52 -13.17
CA VAL A 77 -1.44 -10.49 -12.47
C VAL A 77 -1.80 -9.07 -12.03
N ALA A 78 -2.98 -8.62 -12.47
CA ALA A 78 -3.57 -7.35 -12.07
C ALA A 78 -4.05 -7.36 -10.60
N THR A 79 -4.46 -6.19 -10.11
CA THR A 79 -4.95 -6.07 -8.73
C THR A 79 -6.24 -6.86 -8.55
N GLY A 80 -6.32 -7.71 -7.53
CA GLY A 80 -7.47 -8.61 -7.32
C GLY A 80 -7.26 -10.03 -7.85
N GLY A 81 -6.08 -10.36 -8.39
CA GLY A 81 -5.71 -11.73 -8.74
C GLY A 81 -6.04 -12.14 -10.19
N PHE A 82 -6.42 -11.20 -11.04
CA PHE A 82 -6.72 -11.46 -12.46
C PHE A 82 -5.45 -11.54 -13.29
N ALA A 83 -5.15 -12.71 -13.86
CA ALA A 83 -4.04 -12.87 -14.80
C ALA A 83 -4.32 -12.15 -16.13
N THR A 84 -3.33 -11.45 -16.68
CA THR A 84 -3.47 -10.69 -17.94
C THR A 84 -3.21 -11.55 -19.19
N GLY A 85 -2.70 -12.77 -19.01
CA GLY A 85 -2.22 -13.64 -20.10
C GLY A 85 -0.76 -13.44 -20.47
N LYS A 86 -0.14 -12.32 -20.05
CA LYS A 86 1.30 -12.11 -20.25
C LYS A 86 2.14 -13.02 -19.35
N LEU A 87 3.20 -13.58 -19.93
CA LEU A 87 4.19 -14.41 -19.25
C LEU A 87 5.33 -13.52 -18.75
N LEU A 88 5.67 -13.57 -17.46
CA LEU A 88 6.72 -12.69 -16.91
C LEU A 88 8.13 -13.12 -17.33
N ALA A 89 8.36 -14.42 -17.54
CA ALA A 89 9.59 -14.92 -18.16
C ALA A 89 9.54 -14.88 -19.70
N GLY A 90 8.46 -14.34 -20.29
CA GLY A 90 8.25 -14.27 -21.73
C GLY A 90 8.00 -12.83 -22.20
N GLY A 91 7.24 -12.70 -23.30
CA GLY A 91 6.97 -11.40 -23.92
C GLY A 91 8.13 -10.90 -24.78
N GLU A 92 8.23 -9.57 -24.94
CA GLU A 92 9.29 -8.94 -25.74
C GLU A 92 10.68 -9.26 -25.19
N LEU A 93 11.66 -9.45 -26.10
CA LEU A 93 13.04 -9.69 -25.70
C LEU A 93 13.58 -8.51 -24.89
N THR A 94 14.07 -8.82 -23.69
CA THR A 94 14.77 -7.89 -22.82
C THR A 94 16.05 -7.36 -23.47
N LEU A 95 16.56 -6.22 -23.01
CA LEU A 95 17.85 -5.68 -23.48
C LEU A 95 18.99 -6.69 -23.30
N TYR A 96 18.93 -7.50 -22.24
CA TYR A 96 19.92 -8.56 -21.99
C TYR A 96 19.82 -9.69 -23.02
N GLU A 97 18.61 -10.21 -23.30
CA GLU A 97 18.41 -11.24 -24.33
C GLU A 97 18.89 -10.76 -25.71
N ARG A 98 18.59 -9.51 -26.09
CA ARG A 98 19.05 -8.94 -27.37
C ARG A 98 20.57 -8.86 -27.47
N ARG A 99 21.24 -8.46 -26.39
CA ARG A 99 22.72 -8.42 -26.33
C ARG A 99 23.31 -9.82 -26.45
N LEU A 100 22.73 -10.78 -25.73
CA LEU A 100 23.20 -12.17 -25.75
C LEU A 100 22.99 -12.82 -27.13
N ALA A 101 21.83 -12.57 -27.76
CA ALA A 101 21.53 -13.01 -29.12
C ALA A 101 22.50 -12.44 -30.17
N ALA A 102 22.99 -11.21 -29.97
CA ALA A 102 23.96 -10.58 -30.85
C ALA A 102 25.40 -11.11 -30.66
N LEU A 103 25.72 -11.63 -29.47
CA LEU A 103 27.06 -12.15 -29.15
C LEU A 103 27.25 -13.61 -29.57
N ILE A 104 26.19 -14.42 -29.51
CA ILE A 104 26.25 -15.84 -29.80
C ILE A 104 26.03 -16.09 -31.30
N PRO A 105 26.98 -16.73 -32.00
CA PRO A 105 26.79 -17.10 -33.40
C PRO A 105 25.64 -18.11 -33.58
N GLY A 106 24.83 -17.93 -34.62
CA GLY A 106 23.79 -18.90 -35.02
C GLY A 106 22.40 -18.66 -34.41
N ILE A 107 22.21 -17.60 -33.62
CA ILE A 107 20.88 -17.21 -33.12
C ILE A 107 20.04 -16.62 -34.26
N ARG A 108 18.88 -17.21 -34.54
CA ARG A 108 18.00 -16.78 -35.63
C ARG A 108 17.04 -15.68 -35.18
N VAL A 109 16.89 -14.66 -36.01
CA VAL A 109 15.94 -13.57 -35.77
C VAL A 109 14.51 -14.12 -35.76
N GLY A 110 13.72 -13.77 -34.75
CA GLY A 110 12.38 -14.30 -34.52
C GLY A 110 12.31 -15.62 -33.75
N PHE A 111 13.44 -16.32 -33.58
CA PHE A 111 13.56 -17.56 -32.80
C PHE A 111 14.58 -17.41 -31.66
N GLU A 112 14.91 -16.18 -31.28
CA GLU A 112 16.05 -15.88 -30.40
C GLU A 112 15.92 -16.63 -29.07
N ARG A 113 14.71 -16.70 -28.49
CA ARG A 113 14.50 -17.34 -27.19
C ARG A 113 14.69 -18.86 -27.24
N LEU A 114 14.23 -19.52 -28.31
CA LEU A 114 14.45 -20.95 -28.53
C LEU A 114 15.94 -21.25 -28.69
N ASP A 115 16.61 -20.48 -29.55
CA ASP A 115 18.01 -20.69 -29.87
C ASP A 115 18.90 -20.36 -28.67
N LEU A 116 18.57 -19.33 -27.87
CA LEU A 116 19.28 -19.01 -26.63
C LEU A 116 19.09 -20.10 -25.57
N ASN A 117 17.87 -20.59 -25.34
CA ASN A 117 17.65 -21.70 -24.40
C ASN A 117 18.39 -22.97 -24.85
N THR A 118 18.40 -23.25 -26.16
CA THR A 118 19.10 -24.40 -26.75
C THR A 118 20.62 -24.26 -26.66
N TRP A 119 21.16 -23.07 -26.91
CA TRP A 119 22.59 -22.80 -26.79
C TRP A 119 23.09 -23.04 -25.37
N HIS A 120 22.29 -22.69 -24.35
CA HIS A 120 22.63 -22.97 -22.95
C HIS A 120 22.70 -24.48 -22.61
N LEU A 121 22.20 -25.37 -23.48
CA LEU A 121 22.35 -26.82 -23.37
C LEU A 121 23.56 -27.38 -24.14
N SER A 122 24.28 -26.54 -24.90
CA SER A 122 25.57 -26.92 -25.50
C SER A 122 26.68 -27.00 -24.44
N ASP A 123 27.81 -27.61 -24.76
CA ASP A 123 28.96 -27.70 -23.85
C ASP A 123 29.44 -26.32 -23.38
N GLU A 124 29.48 -25.33 -24.29
CA GLU A 124 29.87 -23.95 -23.98
C GLU A 124 28.84 -23.25 -23.07
N GLY A 125 27.55 -23.44 -23.37
CA GLY A 125 26.44 -22.87 -22.60
C GLY A 125 26.34 -23.46 -21.19
N VAL A 126 26.46 -24.78 -21.06
CA VAL A 126 26.50 -25.48 -19.77
C VAL A 126 27.73 -25.05 -18.97
N GLY A 127 28.91 -24.94 -19.59
CA GLY A 127 30.11 -24.42 -18.96
C GLY A 127 29.94 -23.00 -18.42
N SER A 128 29.25 -22.14 -19.18
CA SER A 128 28.93 -20.77 -18.76
C SER A 128 27.99 -20.74 -17.54
N LEU A 129 26.93 -21.55 -17.54
CA LEU A 129 26.00 -21.67 -16.41
C LEU A 129 26.68 -22.23 -15.16
N GLN A 130 27.56 -23.22 -15.31
CA GLN A 130 28.35 -23.77 -14.21
C GLN A 130 29.32 -22.73 -13.63
N ALA A 131 29.89 -21.85 -14.46
CA ALA A 131 30.70 -20.73 -14.00
C ALA A 131 29.87 -19.72 -13.21
N TYR A 132 28.65 -19.41 -13.65
CA TYR A 132 27.73 -18.53 -12.90
C TYR A 132 27.36 -19.11 -11.55
N LEU A 133 27.05 -20.41 -11.52
CA LEU A 133 26.78 -21.15 -10.28
C LEU A 133 27.97 -21.06 -9.31
N ALA A 134 29.18 -21.31 -9.78
CA ALA A 134 30.38 -21.29 -8.94
C ALA A 134 30.71 -19.89 -8.40
N LYS A 135 30.46 -18.84 -9.19
CA LYS A 135 30.72 -17.44 -8.81
C LYS A 135 29.57 -16.79 -8.03
N GLY A 136 28.35 -17.31 -8.16
CA GLY A 136 27.15 -16.67 -7.61
C GLY A 136 26.74 -15.35 -8.27
N ASN A 137 27.28 -15.05 -9.46
CA ASN A 137 27.18 -13.74 -10.12
C ASN A 137 25.99 -13.65 -11.09
N TYR A 138 24.81 -14.04 -10.61
CA TYR A 138 23.58 -14.09 -11.40
C TYR A 138 22.38 -13.54 -10.63
N GLN A 139 21.39 -13.06 -11.37
CA GLN A 139 20.12 -12.57 -10.87
C GLN A 139 18.97 -13.38 -11.46
N ILE A 140 18.08 -13.81 -10.57
CA ILE A 140 16.82 -14.51 -10.89
C ILE A 140 15.69 -13.55 -10.54
N ASP A 141 15.00 -13.07 -11.56
CA ASP A 141 13.87 -12.15 -11.42
C ASP A 141 12.54 -12.89 -11.33
N VAL A 142 12.42 -13.97 -12.11
CA VAL A 142 11.31 -14.91 -12.11
C VAL A 142 11.83 -16.34 -11.92
N PRO A 143 11.09 -17.22 -11.23
CA PRO A 143 11.57 -18.56 -10.89
C PRO A 143 12.09 -19.37 -12.08
N GLU A 144 11.48 -19.21 -13.26
CA GLU A 144 11.80 -19.92 -14.51
C GLU A 144 13.28 -19.82 -14.89
N GLU A 145 13.93 -18.70 -14.59
CA GLU A 145 15.34 -18.46 -14.90
C GLU A 145 16.31 -19.34 -14.12
N ALA A 146 15.82 -20.03 -13.09
CA ALA A 146 16.59 -21.01 -12.32
C ALA A 146 16.66 -22.39 -12.99
N ALA A 147 15.83 -22.66 -13.99
CA ALA A 147 15.66 -24.01 -14.52
C ALA A 147 16.94 -24.52 -15.18
N LEU A 148 17.56 -23.76 -16.08
CA LEU A 148 18.80 -24.19 -16.76
C LEU A 148 20.02 -24.16 -15.82
N LEU A 149 20.04 -23.29 -14.81
CA LEU A 149 21.04 -23.39 -13.73
C LEU A 149 20.92 -24.73 -12.99
N THR A 150 19.70 -25.18 -12.71
CA THR A 150 19.46 -26.48 -12.05
C THR A 150 19.91 -27.64 -12.95
N VAL A 151 19.62 -27.58 -14.26
CA VAL A 151 20.14 -28.55 -15.25
C VAL A 151 21.67 -28.58 -15.25
N ALA A 152 22.32 -27.41 -15.31
CA ALA A 152 23.77 -27.31 -15.30
C ALA A 152 24.39 -27.88 -14.01
N TRP A 153 23.71 -27.73 -12.87
CA TRP A 153 24.09 -28.33 -11.60
C TRP A 153 23.99 -29.87 -11.64
N PHE A 154 22.90 -30.44 -12.17
CA PHE A 154 22.75 -31.88 -12.31
C PHE A 154 23.83 -32.48 -13.23
N LEU A 155 24.10 -31.85 -14.37
CA LEU A 155 25.13 -32.30 -15.31
C LEU A 155 26.53 -32.29 -14.67
N LYS A 156 26.85 -31.26 -13.86
CA LYS A 156 28.11 -31.19 -13.10
C LYS A 156 28.27 -32.38 -12.13
N HIS A 157 27.18 -32.87 -11.58
CA HIS A 157 27.16 -34.00 -10.63
C HIS A 157 26.85 -35.35 -11.29
N GLN A 158 26.93 -35.44 -12.62
CA GLN A 158 26.67 -36.66 -13.40
C GLN A 158 25.24 -37.23 -13.25
N ARG A 159 24.28 -36.39 -12.85
CA ARG A 159 22.86 -36.74 -12.69
C ARG A 159 22.09 -36.51 -13.99
N ILE A 160 22.41 -37.33 -14.99
CA ILE A 160 21.96 -37.13 -16.38
C ILE A 160 20.44 -37.34 -16.54
N GLU A 161 19.87 -38.33 -15.86
CA GLU A 161 18.44 -38.65 -15.99
C GLU A 161 17.55 -37.55 -15.39
N GLU A 162 17.95 -36.96 -14.27
CA GLU A 162 17.24 -35.84 -13.66
C GLU A 162 17.32 -34.58 -14.52
N ALA A 163 18.51 -34.30 -15.10
CA ALA A 163 18.69 -33.22 -16.07
C ALA A 163 17.77 -33.42 -17.30
N ARG A 164 17.76 -34.63 -17.87
CA ARG A 164 16.92 -34.98 -19.02
C ARG A 164 15.43 -34.82 -18.71
N THR A 165 14.97 -35.37 -17.58
CA THR A 165 13.56 -35.29 -17.16
C THR A 165 13.13 -33.83 -16.98
N LEU A 166 13.99 -32.99 -16.41
CA LEU A 166 13.71 -31.57 -16.26
C LEU A 166 13.62 -30.87 -17.63
N ILE A 167 14.57 -31.13 -18.53
CA ILE A 167 14.59 -30.59 -19.90
C ILE A 167 13.32 -30.97 -20.66
N GLU A 168 12.92 -32.25 -20.64
CA GLU A 168 11.71 -32.73 -21.32
C GLU A 168 10.45 -31.98 -20.86
N ARG A 169 10.43 -31.53 -19.60
CA ARG A 169 9.30 -30.76 -19.03
C ARG A 169 9.29 -29.28 -19.43
N ILE A 170 10.45 -28.67 -19.67
CA ILE A 170 10.56 -27.23 -20.00
C ILE A 170 10.76 -26.94 -21.49
N ALA A 171 11.31 -27.89 -22.25
CA ALA A 171 11.58 -27.77 -23.69
C ALA A 171 10.36 -27.34 -24.53
N PRO A 172 9.12 -27.81 -24.26
CA PRO A 172 7.93 -27.34 -24.97
C PRO A 172 7.68 -25.82 -24.88
N PHE A 173 8.33 -25.13 -23.95
CA PHE A 173 8.16 -23.70 -23.72
C PHE A 173 9.39 -22.86 -24.11
N PHE A 174 10.42 -23.46 -24.73
CA PHE A 174 11.67 -22.75 -25.06
C PHE A 174 11.49 -21.57 -26.03
N GLU A 175 10.50 -21.62 -26.90
CA GLU A 175 10.16 -20.49 -27.78
C GLU A 175 9.49 -19.33 -27.02
N ARG A 176 8.80 -19.62 -25.91
CA ARG A 176 7.93 -18.66 -25.21
C ARG A 176 8.58 -18.07 -23.95
N LEU A 177 9.37 -18.86 -23.22
CA LEU A 177 9.88 -18.53 -21.89
C LEU A 177 11.41 -18.55 -21.82
N ARG A 178 11.98 -17.61 -21.08
CA ARG A 178 13.40 -17.57 -20.72
C ARG A 178 13.65 -18.47 -19.52
N PHE A 179 14.60 -19.39 -19.65
CA PHE A 179 14.98 -20.35 -18.59
C PHE A 179 16.41 -20.19 -18.05
N PHE A 180 17.10 -19.10 -18.43
CA PHE A 180 18.44 -18.74 -18.00
C PHE A 180 18.45 -17.37 -17.28
N PRO A 181 19.40 -17.14 -16.35
CA PRO A 181 19.43 -15.93 -15.54
C PRO A 181 20.05 -14.74 -16.29
N THR A 182 19.93 -13.57 -15.67
CA THR A 182 20.74 -12.39 -16.06
C THR A 182 22.05 -12.40 -15.26
N VAL A 183 23.19 -12.15 -15.91
CA VAL A 183 24.49 -12.06 -15.24
C VAL A 183 24.62 -10.71 -14.52
N THR A 184 25.15 -10.73 -13.30
CA THR A 184 25.39 -9.52 -12.51
C THR A 184 26.75 -9.55 -11.84
N ASP A 185 27.51 -8.47 -11.92
CA ASP A 185 28.81 -8.33 -11.23
C ASP A 185 28.67 -8.01 -9.73
N LYS A 186 27.43 -8.00 -9.22
CA LYS A 186 27.13 -7.62 -7.84
C LYS A 186 27.41 -8.76 -6.87
N GLN A 187 28.08 -8.44 -5.76
CA GLN A 187 28.16 -9.35 -4.62
C GLN A 187 26.79 -9.45 -3.91
N PRO A 188 26.43 -10.62 -3.34
CA PRO A 188 25.23 -10.76 -2.53
C PRO A 188 25.27 -9.78 -1.34
N PHE A 189 24.13 -9.16 -1.04
CA PHE A 189 23.99 -8.23 0.08
C PHE A 189 24.30 -8.87 1.44
N SER A 190 24.76 -8.04 2.38
CA SER A 190 24.85 -8.40 3.81
C SER A 190 23.49 -8.80 4.38
N MET A 191 23.48 -9.85 5.20
CA MET A 191 22.31 -10.62 5.66
C MET A 191 21.31 -9.83 6.52
N ALA A 192 21.73 -8.75 7.18
CA ALA A 192 20.95 -8.09 8.23
C ALA A 192 20.20 -6.81 7.78
N GLU A 193 20.59 -6.25 6.63
CA GLU A 193 20.08 -4.96 6.19
C GLU A 193 19.13 -5.13 5.00
N VAL A 194 17.94 -4.54 5.12
CA VAL A 194 16.93 -4.53 4.08
C VAL A 194 16.63 -3.09 3.65
N GLU A 195 15.99 -2.96 2.50
CA GLU A 195 15.49 -1.69 1.98
C GLU A 195 14.06 -1.87 1.46
N VAL A 196 13.22 -0.87 1.68
CA VAL A 196 11.84 -0.88 1.15
C VAL A 196 11.77 -0.27 -0.25
N PHE A 197 12.61 0.74 -0.48
CA PHE A 197 12.74 1.47 -1.74
C PHE A 197 14.22 1.75 -1.99
N ASN A 198 14.64 1.70 -3.24
CA ASN A 198 15.99 2.10 -3.64
C ASN A 198 16.02 3.56 -4.12
N VAL A 199 17.23 4.07 -4.35
CA VAL A 199 17.48 5.41 -4.88
C VAL A 199 16.77 5.65 -6.20
N GLY A 200 16.79 4.68 -7.12
CA GLY A 200 16.16 4.76 -8.44
C GLY A 200 14.63 4.92 -8.36
N TYR A 201 14.01 4.45 -7.28
CA TYR A 201 12.59 4.66 -7.02
C TYR A 201 12.29 6.05 -6.42
N ILE A 202 13.14 6.58 -5.54
CA ILE A 202 12.91 7.84 -4.82
C ILE A 202 13.34 9.06 -5.65
N ARG A 203 14.48 8.98 -6.35
CA ARG A 203 15.06 10.09 -7.12
C ARG A 203 14.05 10.68 -8.13
N PRO A 204 13.39 9.90 -9.02
CA PRO A 204 12.42 10.46 -9.97
C PRO A 204 11.20 11.10 -9.30
N ARG A 205 10.82 10.66 -8.10
CA ARG A 205 9.67 11.24 -7.36
C ARG A 205 10.02 12.58 -6.72
N LEU A 206 11.25 12.73 -6.27
CA LEU A 206 11.75 14.01 -5.76
C LEU A 206 11.92 15.00 -6.92
N SER A 207 12.52 14.58 -8.04
CA SER A 207 12.71 15.45 -9.20
C SER A 207 11.40 15.91 -9.86
N LYS A 208 10.39 15.03 -9.94
CA LYS A 208 9.04 15.33 -10.46
C LYS A 208 8.11 15.99 -9.43
N SER A 209 8.61 16.40 -8.27
CA SER A 209 7.76 17.08 -7.27
C SER A 209 7.25 18.42 -7.83
N THR A 210 5.94 18.62 -7.74
CA THR A 210 5.27 19.84 -8.22
C THR A 210 5.07 20.86 -7.10
N ALA A 211 4.95 22.13 -7.49
CA ALA A 211 4.59 23.19 -6.56
C ALA A 211 3.19 22.94 -5.98
N GLN A 212 2.99 23.22 -4.70
CA GLN A 212 1.65 23.19 -4.13
C GLN A 212 0.85 24.38 -4.70
N PRO A 213 -0.25 24.15 -5.44
CA PRO A 213 -0.90 25.23 -6.20
C PRO A 213 -1.33 26.40 -5.33
N ARG A 214 -1.87 26.12 -4.13
CA ARG A 214 -2.30 27.16 -3.17
C ARG A 214 -1.14 28.05 -2.71
N LEU A 215 0.02 27.47 -2.42
CA LEU A 215 1.20 28.23 -1.97
C LEU A 215 1.84 29.01 -3.13
N ALA A 216 1.87 28.43 -4.33
CA ALA A 216 2.36 29.11 -5.53
C ALA A 216 1.52 30.35 -5.84
N VAL A 217 0.18 30.22 -5.79
CA VAL A 217 -0.75 31.35 -5.94
C VAL A 217 -0.53 32.40 -4.85
N GLN A 218 -0.39 32.00 -3.58
CA GLN A 218 -0.16 32.93 -2.48
C GLN A 218 1.14 33.74 -2.70
N LYS A 219 2.23 33.06 -3.06
CA LYS A 219 3.53 33.70 -3.32
C LYS A 219 3.44 34.69 -4.50
N HIS A 220 2.86 34.26 -5.62
CA HIS A 220 2.66 35.12 -6.79
C HIS A 220 1.82 36.37 -6.46
N VAL A 221 0.73 36.21 -5.69
CA VAL A 221 -0.13 37.34 -5.29
C VAL A 221 0.65 38.33 -4.42
N VAL A 222 1.40 37.84 -3.43
CA VAL A 222 2.14 38.70 -2.50
C VAL A 222 3.31 39.42 -3.17
N GLU A 223 4.06 38.73 -4.03
CA GLU A 223 5.28 39.28 -4.64
C GLU A 223 4.97 40.14 -5.88
N ASN A 224 3.94 39.80 -6.66
CA ASN A 224 3.69 40.46 -7.95
C ASN A 224 2.36 41.23 -7.97
N SER A 225 1.22 40.61 -7.60
CA SER A 225 -0.09 41.27 -7.76
C SER A 225 -0.34 42.40 -6.78
N LEU A 226 0.04 42.21 -5.50
CA LEU A 226 -0.24 43.17 -4.43
C LEU A 226 0.55 44.48 -4.57
N PRO A 227 1.86 44.48 -4.92
CA PRO A 227 2.59 45.73 -5.16
C PRO A 227 2.05 46.53 -6.35
N LEU A 228 1.66 45.85 -7.43
CA LEU A 228 1.07 46.52 -8.58
C LEU A 228 -0.29 47.13 -8.24
N TYR A 229 -1.10 46.44 -7.42
CA TYR A 229 -2.36 46.99 -6.92
C TYR A 229 -2.15 48.25 -6.08
N ASP A 230 -1.17 48.23 -5.16
CA ASP A 230 -0.81 49.39 -4.36
C ASP A 230 -0.34 50.56 -5.23
N ALA A 231 0.49 50.29 -6.24
CA ALA A 231 0.97 51.30 -7.19
C ALA A 231 -0.18 51.92 -8.01
N ALA A 232 -1.17 51.12 -8.42
CA ALA A 232 -2.34 51.62 -9.13
C ALA A 232 -3.20 52.53 -8.23
N ILE A 233 -3.38 52.15 -6.96
CA ILE A 233 -4.08 52.98 -5.98
C ILE A 233 -3.33 54.31 -5.78
N SER A 234 -2.02 54.26 -5.53
CA SER A 234 -1.18 55.48 -5.41
C SER A 234 -1.28 56.37 -6.64
N LEU A 235 -1.23 55.78 -7.85
CA LEU A 235 -1.29 56.55 -9.09
C LEU A 235 -2.65 57.23 -9.27
N PHE A 236 -3.76 56.56 -8.94
CA PHE A 236 -5.08 57.19 -8.98
C PHE A 236 -5.27 58.26 -7.91
N LEU A 237 -4.70 58.10 -6.72
CA LEU A 237 -4.75 59.11 -5.65
C LEU A 237 -4.20 60.47 -6.10
N LEU A 238 -3.20 60.47 -6.99
CA LEU A 238 -2.66 61.69 -7.58
C LEU A 238 -3.64 62.45 -8.50
N THR A 239 -4.80 61.88 -8.82
CA THR A 239 -5.82 62.51 -9.70
C THR A 239 -7.02 63.07 -8.94
N TYR A 240 -7.01 62.98 -7.60
CA TYR A 240 -8.12 63.39 -6.75
C TYR A 240 -8.17 64.90 -6.56
N GLN A 241 -9.29 65.51 -6.91
CA GLN A 241 -9.64 66.88 -6.54
C GLN A 241 -11.06 66.88 -5.97
N GLU A 242 -11.28 67.57 -4.85
CA GLU A 242 -12.59 67.63 -4.18
C GLU A 242 -13.20 66.23 -3.91
N SER A 243 -12.36 65.27 -3.53
CA SER A 243 -12.75 63.85 -3.28
C SER A 243 -13.27 63.07 -4.49
N TRP A 244 -12.97 63.52 -5.71
CA TRP A 244 -13.27 62.81 -6.95
C TRP A 244 -12.00 62.49 -7.76
N PRO A 245 -11.78 61.22 -8.18
CA PRO A 245 -10.66 60.85 -9.05
C PRO A 245 -10.83 61.39 -10.47
N CYS A 246 -9.74 61.34 -11.26
CA CYS A 246 -9.72 61.69 -12.69
C CYS A 246 -10.12 63.14 -13.00
N ARG A 247 -9.93 64.06 -12.05
CA ARG A 247 -10.27 65.49 -12.20
C ARG A 247 -9.11 66.31 -12.74
N TYR A 248 -7.89 65.93 -12.40
CA TYR A 248 -6.66 66.43 -12.99
C TYR A 248 -5.64 65.29 -13.12
N TYR A 249 -4.66 65.47 -13.99
CA TYR A 249 -3.56 64.52 -14.19
C TYR A 249 -2.24 65.26 -14.06
N PRO A 250 -1.38 64.91 -13.08
CA PRO A 250 -0.08 65.55 -12.93
C PRO A 250 0.88 65.17 -14.06
N GLU A 251 1.96 65.92 -14.19
CA GLU A 251 2.98 65.66 -15.21
C GLU A 251 3.54 64.23 -15.10
N GLY A 252 3.72 63.58 -16.26
CA GLY A 252 4.20 62.21 -16.35
C GLY A 252 3.22 61.14 -15.83
N TRP A 253 1.96 61.46 -15.53
CA TRP A 253 0.98 60.48 -15.07
C TRP A 253 0.67 59.41 -16.13
N PHE A 254 0.41 59.82 -17.39
CA PHE A 254 0.08 58.91 -18.48
C PHE A 254 1.20 57.91 -18.78
N GLN A 255 2.46 58.37 -18.79
CA GLN A 255 3.63 57.50 -18.98
C GLN A 255 3.74 56.44 -17.86
N ARG A 256 3.53 56.86 -16.60
CA ARG A 256 3.51 55.96 -15.44
C ARG A 256 2.34 54.96 -15.50
N GLY A 257 1.16 55.41 -15.94
CA GLY A 257 -0.02 54.57 -16.13
C GLY A 257 0.14 53.52 -17.22
N ILE A 258 0.71 53.88 -18.37
CA ILE A 258 1.04 52.95 -19.46
C ILE A 258 2.09 51.92 -19.00
N ALA A 259 3.17 52.37 -18.35
CA ALA A 259 4.22 51.48 -17.86
C ALA A 259 3.69 50.48 -16.81
N LEU A 260 2.88 50.96 -15.86
CA LEU A 260 2.25 50.11 -14.86
C LEU A 260 1.24 49.14 -15.50
N GLY A 261 0.45 49.60 -16.47
CA GLY A 261 -0.47 48.77 -17.24
C GLY A 261 0.23 47.61 -17.95
N ALA A 262 1.38 47.85 -18.57
CA ALA A 262 2.19 46.82 -19.22
C ALA A 262 2.79 45.80 -18.23
N GLN A 263 3.20 46.25 -17.02
CA GLN A 263 3.68 45.34 -15.97
C GLN A 263 2.57 44.41 -15.46
N PHE A 264 1.36 44.94 -15.31
CA PHE A 264 0.18 44.15 -14.95
C PHE A 264 -0.17 43.13 -16.03
N ASP A 265 -0.18 43.50 -17.31
CA ASP A 265 -0.46 42.57 -18.42
C ASP A 265 0.53 41.39 -18.39
N LYS A 266 1.84 41.67 -18.28
CA LYS A 266 2.88 40.63 -18.17
C LYS A 266 2.71 39.72 -16.94
N THR A 267 2.26 40.28 -15.82
CA THR A 267 2.01 39.51 -14.58
C THR A 267 0.74 38.68 -14.67
N PHE A 268 -0.29 39.19 -15.35
CA PHE A 268 -1.58 38.51 -15.53
C PHE A 268 -1.49 37.36 -16.53
N GLU A 269 -0.71 37.51 -17.61
CA GLU A 269 -0.38 36.42 -18.54
C GLU A 269 0.33 35.24 -17.86
N SER A 270 1.04 35.51 -16.75
CA SER A 270 1.72 34.51 -15.94
C SER A 270 0.95 34.11 -14.66
N ASP A 271 -0.30 34.57 -14.48
CA ASP A 271 -1.11 34.27 -13.29
C ASP A 271 -1.71 32.85 -13.37
N PRO A 272 -1.42 31.98 -12.40
CA PRO A 272 -1.99 30.63 -12.33
C PRO A 272 -3.51 30.57 -12.17
N ARG A 273 -4.18 31.71 -11.89
CA ARG A 273 -5.64 31.82 -11.67
C ARG A 273 -6.43 32.22 -12.92
N SER A 274 -5.77 32.46 -14.05
CA SER A 274 -6.40 32.91 -15.30
C SER A 274 -7.44 31.93 -15.86
N ALA A 275 -7.35 30.64 -15.48
CA ALA A 275 -8.37 29.63 -15.76
C ALA A 275 -9.51 29.66 -14.72
N GLY A 276 -10.40 30.67 -14.81
CA GLY A 276 -11.78 30.53 -14.33
C GLY A 276 -12.20 31.22 -13.02
N SER A 277 -11.84 32.49 -12.78
CA SER A 277 -12.41 33.24 -11.65
C SER A 277 -12.87 34.66 -12.03
N SER A 278 -14.02 35.06 -11.48
CA SER A 278 -14.73 36.33 -11.66
C SER A 278 -13.86 37.57 -11.46
N MET A 279 -14.24 38.69 -12.11
CA MET A 279 -13.57 40.00 -11.99
C MET A 279 -13.35 40.39 -10.52
N ASN A 280 -12.11 40.27 -10.04
CA ASN A 280 -11.69 40.83 -8.76
C ASN A 280 -11.38 42.32 -8.96
N ARG A 281 -11.54 43.14 -7.91
CA ARG A 281 -11.33 44.61 -7.93
C ARG A 281 -9.96 45.04 -8.45
N VAL A 282 -8.95 44.17 -8.34
CA VAL A 282 -7.60 44.41 -8.89
C VAL A 282 -7.61 44.42 -10.43
N VAL A 283 -8.29 43.46 -11.05
CA VAL A 283 -8.42 43.38 -12.52
C VAL A 283 -9.29 44.51 -13.04
N GLU A 284 -10.36 44.84 -12.31
CA GLU A 284 -11.23 45.97 -12.65
C GLU A 284 -10.46 47.31 -12.60
N LEU A 285 -9.67 47.55 -11.54
CA LEU A 285 -8.89 48.78 -11.41
C LEU A 285 -7.79 48.87 -12.48
N HIS A 286 -7.13 47.75 -12.81
CA HIS A 286 -6.13 47.72 -13.87
C HIS A 286 -6.72 48.01 -15.26
N ALA A 287 -7.86 47.41 -15.60
CA ALA A 287 -8.56 47.71 -16.85
C ALA A 287 -8.93 49.19 -16.96
N LEU A 288 -9.42 49.78 -15.88
CA LEU A 288 -9.74 51.20 -15.78
C LEU A 288 -8.48 52.08 -15.87
N LEU A 289 -7.38 51.68 -15.26
CA LEU A 289 -6.10 52.37 -15.37
C LEU A 289 -5.60 52.38 -16.82
N LYS A 290 -5.64 51.22 -17.49
CA LYS A 290 -5.22 51.08 -18.89
C LYS A 290 -6.06 51.97 -19.80
N GLN A 291 -7.39 51.91 -19.68
CA GLN A 291 -8.32 52.76 -20.42
C GLN A 291 -8.01 54.25 -20.18
N CYS A 292 -7.90 54.66 -18.92
CA CYS A 292 -7.60 56.04 -18.52
C CYS A 292 -6.24 56.55 -19.02
N SER A 293 -5.24 55.66 -19.12
CA SER A 293 -3.88 56.03 -19.51
C SER A 293 -3.70 56.24 -21.01
N PHE A 294 -4.55 55.63 -21.84
CA PHE A 294 -4.56 55.81 -23.28
C PHE A 294 -5.48 56.93 -23.73
N ASP A 295 -6.70 56.98 -23.19
CA ASP A 295 -7.69 58.00 -23.51
C ASP A 295 -8.52 58.34 -22.27
N PRO A 296 -8.18 59.43 -21.54
CA PRO A 296 -8.93 59.87 -20.37
C PRO A 296 -10.39 60.24 -20.68
N ALA A 297 -10.68 60.72 -21.90
CA ALA A 297 -12.02 61.13 -22.30
C ALA A 297 -12.95 59.95 -22.54
N SER A 298 -12.41 58.74 -22.69
CA SER A 298 -13.18 57.51 -22.85
C SER A 298 -13.84 57.02 -21.56
N LEU A 299 -13.45 57.53 -20.38
CA LEU A 299 -14.03 57.12 -19.11
C LEU A 299 -15.43 57.69 -18.90
N THR A 300 -16.40 56.80 -18.64
CA THR A 300 -17.76 57.21 -18.26
C THR A 300 -17.83 57.64 -16.80
N GLY A 301 -18.79 58.49 -16.42
CA GLY A 301 -19.02 58.89 -15.02
C GLY A 301 -19.25 57.71 -14.07
N ARG A 302 -19.85 56.62 -14.56
CA ARG A 302 -20.01 55.36 -13.82
C ARG A 302 -18.66 54.71 -13.52
N GLN A 303 -17.76 54.66 -14.49
CA GLN A 303 -16.41 54.11 -14.33
C GLN A 303 -15.57 54.95 -13.37
N VAL A 304 -15.64 56.28 -13.45
CA VAL A 304 -15.00 57.19 -12.47
C VAL A 304 -15.53 56.93 -11.06
N GLY A 305 -16.85 56.75 -10.90
CA GLY A 305 -17.45 56.34 -9.62
C GLY A 305 -16.99 54.96 -9.12
N ARG A 306 -16.66 54.03 -10.03
CA ARG A 306 -16.08 52.72 -9.67
C ARG A 306 -14.63 52.85 -9.20
N ILE A 307 -13.80 53.64 -9.90
CA ILE A 307 -12.42 53.96 -9.47
C ILE A 307 -12.46 54.50 -8.05
N ARG A 308 -13.33 55.51 -7.80
CA ARG A 308 -13.52 56.10 -6.48
C ARG A 308 -13.84 55.05 -5.41
N LYS A 309 -14.85 54.23 -5.65
CA LYS A 309 -15.25 53.18 -4.69
C LYS A 309 -14.11 52.19 -4.39
N ILE A 310 -13.36 51.76 -5.40
CA ILE A 310 -12.26 50.80 -5.21
C ILE A 310 -11.14 51.43 -4.37
N VAL A 311 -10.78 52.69 -4.65
CA VAL A 311 -9.74 53.43 -3.93
C VAL A 311 -10.17 53.74 -2.50
N ASP A 312 -11.37 54.28 -2.30
CA ASP A 312 -11.89 54.63 -0.97
C ASP A 312 -12.02 53.39 -0.06
N ASP A 313 -12.54 52.28 -0.59
CA ASP A 313 -12.62 51.00 0.14
C ASP A 313 -11.21 50.46 0.50
N PHE A 314 -10.23 50.65 -0.38
CA PHE A 314 -8.84 50.26 -0.11
C PHE A 314 -8.28 51.09 1.06
N LEU A 315 -8.40 52.41 0.99
CA LEU A 315 -7.90 53.32 2.02
C LEU A 315 -8.53 53.04 3.39
N ALA A 316 -9.85 52.84 3.43
CA ALA A 316 -10.56 52.52 4.67
C ALA A 316 -10.07 51.21 5.31
N LYS A 317 -9.72 50.22 4.49
CA LYS A 317 -9.30 48.89 4.96
C LYS A 317 -7.80 48.75 5.22
N HIS A 318 -6.97 49.50 4.50
CA HIS A 318 -5.52 49.29 4.44
C HIS A 318 -4.70 50.53 4.78
N GLY A 319 -5.30 51.71 4.82
CA GLY A 319 -4.60 52.99 4.92
C GLY A 319 -3.99 53.44 3.59
N HIS A 320 -3.27 54.56 3.62
CA HIS A 320 -2.57 55.07 2.44
C HIS A 320 -1.46 54.09 2.01
N PRO A 321 -1.33 53.74 0.72
CA PRO A 321 -0.31 52.78 0.25
C PRO A 321 1.12 53.21 0.60
N GLU A 322 1.40 54.51 0.60
CA GLU A 322 2.72 55.08 0.92
C GLU A 322 2.95 55.29 2.43
N SER A 323 1.99 54.90 3.28
CA SER A 323 2.16 54.99 4.74
C SER A 323 3.19 53.98 5.27
N GLU A 324 3.85 54.33 6.36
CA GLU A 324 4.79 53.44 7.04
C GLU A 324 4.12 52.15 7.54
N ALA A 325 2.88 52.26 8.04
CA ALA A 325 2.09 51.13 8.52
C ALA A 325 1.79 50.11 7.41
N HIS A 326 1.41 50.58 6.21
CA HIS A 326 1.15 49.70 5.06
C HIS A 326 2.44 49.07 4.52
N SER A 327 3.53 49.85 4.48
CA SER A 327 4.86 49.34 4.10
C SER A 327 5.34 48.22 5.03
N LYS A 328 5.18 48.38 6.36
CA LYS A 328 5.45 47.33 7.36
C LYS A 328 4.57 46.10 7.15
N LYS A 329 3.29 46.28 6.82
CA LYS A 329 2.38 45.17 6.51
C LYS A 329 2.81 44.39 5.26
N ARG A 330 3.23 45.08 4.20
CA ARG A 330 3.76 44.46 2.97
C ARG A 330 5.07 43.71 3.22
N ALA A 331 5.97 44.28 4.02
CA ALA A 331 7.19 43.60 4.45
C ALA A 331 6.88 42.26 5.14
N ARG A 332 5.98 42.25 6.13
CA ARG A 332 5.54 41.01 6.81
C ARG A 332 4.95 39.97 5.84
N GLN A 333 4.13 40.41 4.89
CA GLN A 333 3.56 39.51 3.89
C GLN A 333 4.63 38.88 2.99
N ARG A 334 5.60 39.68 2.53
CA ARG A 334 6.76 39.17 1.77
C ARG A 334 7.59 38.20 2.59
N ASP A 335 7.83 38.50 3.86
CA ASP A 335 8.56 37.60 4.76
C ASP A 335 7.86 36.24 4.91
N HIS A 336 6.53 36.20 4.96
CA HIS A 336 5.77 34.94 5.04
C HIS A 336 5.92 34.03 3.79
N VAL A 337 6.20 34.59 2.62
CA VAL A 337 6.33 33.84 1.34
C VAL A 337 7.77 33.72 0.85
N LYS A 338 8.72 34.32 1.56
CA LYS A 338 10.14 34.38 1.20
C LYS A 338 10.78 33.00 1.11
N ALA A 339 10.34 32.04 1.92
CA ALA A 339 10.89 30.69 1.96
C ALA A 339 10.91 30.02 0.58
N SER A 340 11.97 29.25 0.31
CA SER A 340 12.07 28.47 -0.92
C SER A 340 10.99 27.41 -0.98
N ALA A 341 10.46 27.20 -2.18
CA ALA A 341 9.41 26.21 -2.36
C ALA A 341 9.98 24.80 -2.19
N HIS A 342 9.33 23.97 -1.36
CA HIS A 342 9.84 22.63 -1.02
C HIS A 342 10.10 21.74 -2.25
N HIS A 343 9.38 21.95 -3.35
CA HIS A 343 9.56 21.19 -4.59
C HIS A 343 10.89 21.53 -5.30
N LEU A 344 11.41 22.75 -5.14
CA LEU A 344 12.73 23.13 -5.64
C LEU A 344 13.83 22.51 -4.77
N ILE A 345 13.67 22.56 -3.44
CA ILE A 345 14.55 21.86 -2.50
C ILE A 345 14.57 20.35 -2.79
N ALA A 346 13.42 19.75 -3.11
CA ALA A 346 13.34 18.35 -3.49
C ALA A 346 14.13 18.03 -4.77
N LYS A 347 14.19 18.95 -5.75
CA LYS A 347 15.01 18.79 -6.96
C LYS A 347 16.50 18.85 -6.63
N ALA A 348 16.93 19.77 -5.77
CA ALA A 348 18.32 19.84 -5.29
C ALA A 348 18.73 18.55 -4.55
N VAL A 349 17.92 18.11 -3.59
CA VAL A 349 18.16 16.85 -2.87
C VAL A 349 18.14 15.63 -3.82
N SER A 350 17.31 15.65 -4.86
CA SER A 350 17.32 14.61 -5.89
C SER A 350 18.61 14.57 -6.70
N ALA A 351 19.31 15.70 -6.86
CA ALA A 351 20.60 15.73 -7.54
C ALA A 351 21.70 15.08 -6.68
N ARG A 352 21.66 15.26 -5.35
CA ARG A 352 22.57 14.56 -4.42
C ARG A 352 22.50 13.03 -4.57
N LEU A 353 21.30 12.50 -4.80
CA LEU A 353 21.07 11.07 -5.02
C LEU A 353 21.69 10.52 -6.31
N ALA A 354 22.12 11.36 -7.26
CA ALA A 354 22.78 10.89 -8.48
C ALA A 354 24.15 10.25 -8.21
N ASN A 355 24.77 10.57 -7.07
CA ASN A 355 26.05 10.00 -6.64
C ASN A 355 25.92 8.59 -6.03
N TYR A 356 24.70 8.05 -5.92
CA TYR A 356 24.42 6.75 -5.33
C TYR A 356 23.88 5.77 -6.38
N PRO A 357 24.14 4.45 -6.24
CA PRO A 357 23.60 3.44 -7.15
C PRO A 357 22.06 3.42 -7.13
N ASP A 358 21.43 3.50 -8.31
CA ASP A 358 19.96 3.52 -8.43
C ASP A 358 19.28 2.25 -7.88
N SER A 359 20.00 1.13 -7.83
CA SER A 359 19.46 -0.16 -7.42
C SER A 359 19.50 -0.42 -5.91
N GLU A 360 20.04 0.50 -5.11
CA GLU A 360 20.32 0.28 -3.69
C GLU A 360 19.73 1.38 -2.81
N GLY A 361 19.55 1.06 -1.53
CA GLY A 361 19.28 1.97 -0.44
C GLY A 361 20.56 2.57 0.13
N ILE A 362 20.39 3.55 1.01
CA ILE A 362 21.47 4.33 1.59
C ILE A 362 21.57 4.03 3.08
N SER A 363 22.78 3.83 3.60
CA SER A 363 23.01 3.71 5.05
C SER A 363 23.40 5.06 5.67
N ASP A 364 24.25 5.84 4.98
CA ASP A 364 24.73 7.15 5.43
C ASP A 364 23.86 8.31 4.91
N PHE A 365 23.00 8.85 5.79
CA PHE A 365 22.07 9.96 5.48
C PHE A 365 22.50 11.37 5.88
N PRO A 366 23.30 11.61 6.93
CA PRO A 366 23.70 12.96 7.33
C PRO A 366 24.12 13.88 6.15
N PRO A 367 24.94 13.43 5.17
CA PRO A 367 25.33 14.29 4.03
C PRO A 367 24.13 14.72 3.16
N LEU A 368 23.11 13.86 3.04
CA LEU A 368 21.91 14.15 2.25
C LEU A 368 20.94 15.11 2.95
N LEU A 369 21.13 15.35 4.24
CA LEU A 369 20.29 16.22 5.07
C LEU A 369 20.93 17.57 5.36
N GLU A 370 22.15 17.81 4.89
CA GLU A 370 22.82 19.10 5.04
C GLU A 370 22.00 20.24 4.38
N PRO A 371 22.07 21.46 4.93
CA PRO A 371 21.47 22.64 4.31
C PRO A 371 21.91 22.82 2.84
N ILE A 372 21.13 23.58 2.09
CA ILE A 372 21.44 23.85 0.68
C ILE A 372 22.76 24.62 0.54
N THR A 373 23.64 24.12 -0.34
CA THR A 373 24.94 24.75 -0.64
C THR A 373 24.81 25.90 -1.63
N SER A 374 25.87 26.70 -1.78
CA SER A 374 25.93 27.81 -2.74
C SER A 374 25.71 27.37 -4.19
N ASP A 375 26.29 26.22 -4.58
CA ASP A 375 26.19 25.71 -5.95
C ASP A 375 24.78 25.18 -6.25
N GLU A 376 24.18 24.48 -5.28
CA GLU A 376 22.80 23.99 -5.38
C GLU A 376 21.78 25.13 -5.45
N ALA A 377 22.01 26.20 -4.68
CA ALA A 377 21.18 27.40 -4.70
C ALA A 377 21.13 28.05 -6.09
N ASN A 378 22.28 28.16 -6.74
CA ASN A 378 22.39 28.70 -8.09
C ASN A 378 21.69 27.80 -9.14
N LEU A 379 21.86 26.47 -9.02
CA LEU A 379 21.32 25.53 -10.01
C LEU A 379 19.78 25.37 -9.92
N HIS A 380 19.22 25.48 -8.72
CA HIS A 380 17.81 25.15 -8.45
C HIS A 380 16.93 26.34 -8.04
N ALA A 381 17.48 27.57 -8.05
CA ALA A 381 16.79 28.80 -7.67
C ALA A 381 16.18 28.72 -6.25
N VAL A 382 17.01 28.32 -5.29
CA VAL A 382 16.68 28.24 -3.85
C VAL A 382 17.68 29.07 -3.04
N MET A 383 17.46 29.27 -1.74
CA MET A 383 18.35 30.09 -0.90
C MET A 383 19.44 29.23 -0.24
N VAL A 384 20.65 29.79 -0.16
CA VAL A 384 21.78 29.17 0.57
C VAL A 384 21.42 29.02 2.05
N GLY A 385 21.72 27.85 2.62
CA GLY A 385 21.43 27.55 4.02
C GLY A 385 19.99 27.11 4.29
N ASP A 386 19.13 26.99 3.27
CA ASP A 386 17.80 26.40 3.44
C ASP A 386 17.93 24.97 3.97
N ALA A 387 17.27 24.69 5.10
CA ALA A 387 17.20 23.34 5.64
C ALA A 387 16.27 22.45 4.81
N VAL A 388 16.56 21.15 4.73
CA VAL A 388 15.68 20.19 4.05
C VAL A 388 14.35 20.05 4.81
N PRO A 389 13.20 20.44 4.22
CA PRO A 389 11.92 20.40 4.92
C PRO A 389 11.52 18.97 5.29
N LEU A 390 10.81 18.80 6.41
CA LEU A 390 10.36 17.48 6.91
C LEU A 390 9.60 16.66 5.85
N SER A 391 8.82 17.30 4.98
CA SER A 391 8.10 16.60 3.89
C SER A 391 9.03 16.02 2.83
N VAL A 392 10.16 16.69 2.55
CA VAL A 392 11.19 16.23 1.61
C VAL A 392 12.06 15.18 2.29
N ARG A 393 12.49 15.46 3.52
CA ARG A 393 13.26 14.55 4.37
C ARG A 393 12.57 13.19 4.51
N ARG A 394 11.28 13.15 4.87
CA ARG A 394 10.52 11.89 4.96
C ARG A 394 10.45 11.11 3.66
N ARG A 395 10.47 11.78 2.49
CA ARG A 395 10.50 11.10 1.18
C ARG A 395 11.88 10.56 0.86
N LEU A 396 12.92 11.32 1.20
CA LEU A 396 14.32 10.95 1.05
C LEU A 396 14.65 9.74 1.95
N GLU A 397 14.31 9.79 3.24
CA GLU A 397 14.58 8.71 4.22
C GLU A 397 13.90 7.37 3.87
N ARG A 398 12.97 7.33 2.91
CA ARG A 398 12.38 6.08 2.44
C ARG A 398 13.33 5.17 1.67
N CYS A 399 14.44 5.71 1.12
CA CYS A 399 15.49 4.87 0.55
C CYS A 399 16.51 4.40 1.59
N ARG A 400 16.18 4.50 2.88
CA ARG A 400 17.06 4.04 3.94
C ARG A 400 17.17 2.53 3.99
N LYS A 401 18.40 2.10 4.20
CA LYS A 401 18.80 0.73 4.46
C LYS A 401 19.03 0.56 5.98
N GLY A 402 18.63 -0.59 6.51
CA GLY A 402 18.77 -0.94 7.93
C GLY A 402 18.06 -2.23 8.28
N THR A 403 18.06 -2.62 9.55
CA THR A 403 17.29 -3.77 10.03
C THR A 403 15.79 -3.51 9.97
N VAL A 404 14.96 -4.56 9.96
CA VAL A 404 13.50 -4.41 9.95
C VAL A 404 13.02 -3.58 11.16
N ALA A 405 13.63 -3.78 12.34
CA ALA A 405 13.29 -3.03 13.55
C ALA A 405 13.64 -1.54 13.43
N GLU A 406 14.85 -1.19 12.99
CA GLU A 406 15.26 0.21 12.81
C GLU A 406 14.37 0.95 11.79
N LEU A 407 14.01 0.27 10.69
CA LEU A 407 13.14 0.86 9.68
C LEU A 407 11.68 1.02 10.14
N ILE A 408 11.23 0.22 11.11
CA ILE A 408 9.94 0.42 11.79
C ILE A 408 10.03 1.65 12.70
N ASP A 409 11.05 1.75 13.54
CA ASP A 409 11.23 2.85 14.49
C ASP A 409 11.36 4.22 13.79
N GLN A 410 11.98 4.23 12.61
CA GLN A 410 12.13 5.43 11.77
C GLN A 410 10.88 5.72 10.92
N GLY A 411 9.85 4.87 10.96
CA GLY A 411 8.61 5.05 10.21
C GLY A 411 8.74 4.83 8.70
N VAL A 412 9.77 4.11 8.24
CA VAL A 412 9.90 3.68 6.83
C VAL A 412 9.02 2.46 6.57
N ILE A 413 9.00 1.50 7.49
CA ILE A 413 8.07 0.37 7.51
C ILE A 413 6.87 0.75 8.39
N THR A 414 5.74 1.05 7.76
CA THR A 414 4.54 1.52 8.47
C THR A 414 3.42 0.49 8.57
N SER A 415 3.64 -0.73 8.08
CA SER A 415 2.64 -1.81 8.09
C SER A 415 3.26 -3.20 7.93
N GLY A 416 2.52 -4.22 8.37
CA GLY A 416 2.85 -5.62 8.11
C GLY A 416 2.95 -5.98 6.62
N ASP A 417 2.23 -5.27 5.73
CA ASP A 417 2.37 -5.48 4.27
C ASP A 417 3.77 -5.07 3.78
N THR A 418 4.35 -4.06 4.42
CA THR A 418 5.71 -3.62 4.10
C THR A 418 6.73 -4.59 4.68
N VAL A 419 6.50 -5.13 5.89
CA VAL A 419 7.30 -6.24 6.46
C VAL A 419 7.30 -7.45 5.51
N ALA A 420 6.14 -7.82 4.97
CA ALA A 420 6.00 -8.93 4.02
C ALA A 420 6.82 -8.75 2.71
N ARG A 421 7.20 -7.52 2.37
CA ARG A 421 8.04 -7.25 1.18
C ARG A 421 9.53 -7.47 1.44
N VAL A 422 9.98 -7.32 2.68
CA VAL A 422 11.40 -7.37 3.04
C VAL A 422 11.78 -8.69 3.72
N LEU A 423 10.85 -9.33 4.43
CA LEU A 423 11.07 -10.59 5.14
C LEU A 423 11.55 -11.74 4.23
N PRO A 424 11.08 -11.89 2.97
CA PRO A 424 11.56 -12.95 2.08
C PRO A 424 13.08 -12.98 1.88
N THR A 425 13.77 -11.85 2.05
CA THR A 425 15.23 -11.79 1.97
C THR A 425 15.89 -12.67 3.04
N MET A 426 15.35 -12.65 4.27
CA MET A 426 15.81 -13.44 5.41
C MET A 426 15.23 -14.86 5.39
N THR A 427 13.92 -15.01 5.11
CA THR A 427 13.26 -16.33 5.06
C THR A 427 13.92 -17.24 4.03
N ALA A 428 14.34 -16.71 2.88
CA ALA A 428 15.01 -17.47 1.83
C ALA A 428 16.26 -18.20 2.37
N GLU A 429 17.13 -17.51 3.11
CA GLU A 429 18.37 -18.08 3.65
C GLU A 429 18.06 -19.21 4.64
N ILE A 430 17.10 -18.99 5.53
CA ILE A 430 16.69 -19.95 6.56
C ILE A 430 16.07 -21.19 5.91
N CYS A 431 15.14 -20.99 4.96
CA CYS A 431 14.51 -22.08 4.25
C CYS A 431 15.52 -22.87 3.41
N SER A 432 16.56 -22.23 2.88
CA SER A 432 17.61 -22.87 2.07
C SER A 432 18.78 -23.43 2.90
N ALA A 433 18.82 -23.22 4.22
CA ALA A 433 19.93 -23.65 5.08
C ALA A 433 20.16 -25.18 5.09
N GLY A 434 19.12 -25.97 4.76
CA GLY A 434 19.19 -27.43 4.66
C GLY A 434 19.97 -27.96 3.45
N TYR A 435 20.35 -27.13 2.49
CA TYR A 435 21.21 -27.56 1.37
C TYR A 435 22.68 -27.60 1.80
N ARG A 436 23.33 -28.75 1.59
CA ARG A 436 24.75 -28.96 1.92
C ARG A 436 25.69 -28.25 0.95
N ASP A 437 25.36 -28.26 -0.35
CA ASP A 437 26.10 -27.53 -1.37
C ASP A 437 25.80 -26.02 -1.29
N ALA A 438 26.85 -25.20 -1.12
CA ALA A 438 26.76 -23.74 -1.06
C ALA A 438 26.24 -23.12 -2.37
N THR A 439 26.57 -23.73 -3.51
CA THR A 439 26.08 -23.36 -4.84
C THR A 439 24.57 -23.52 -4.91
N LEU A 440 24.08 -24.67 -4.45
CA LEU A 440 22.66 -25.01 -4.45
C LEU A 440 21.87 -24.15 -3.46
N ARG A 441 22.47 -23.83 -2.31
CA ARG A 441 21.91 -22.88 -1.34
C ARG A 441 21.71 -21.50 -1.97
N THR A 442 22.74 -20.98 -2.65
CA THR A 442 22.68 -19.67 -3.34
C THR A 442 21.59 -19.66 -4.42
N LEU A 443 21.51 -20.74 -5.22
CA LEU A 443 20.47 -20.90 -6.25
C LEU A 443 19.08 -20.92 -5.61
N SER A 444 18.89 -21.73 -4.58
CA SER A 444 17.63 -21.86 -3.84
C SER A 444 17.16 -20.53 -3.25
N VAL A 445 18.07 -19.76 -2.66
CA VAL A 445 17.79 -18.40 -2.13
C VAL A 445 17.28 -17.48 -3.24
N ALA A 446 17.99 -17.44 -4.37
CA ALA A 446 17.62 -16.59 -5.50
C ALA A 446 16.26 -17.01 -6.10
N THR A 447 16.01 -18.32 -6.26
CA THR A 447 14.73 -18.87 -6.72
C THR A 447 13.59 -18.55 -5.75
N TYR A 448 13.81 -18.70 -4.44
CA TYR A 448 12.81 -18.37 -3.42
C TYR A 448 12.40 -16.90 -3.47
N ARG A 449 13.39 -15.99 -3.52
CA ARG A 449 13.14 -14.54 -3.62
C ARG A 449 12.35 -14.19 -4.88
N ALA A 450 12.70 -14.78 -6.03
CA ALA A 450 11.96 -14.62 -7.27
C ALA A 450 10.51 -15.12 -7.15
N PHE A 451 10.32 -16.29 -6.52
CA PHE A 451 8.99 -16.87 -6.31
C PHE A 451 8.10 -15.98 -5.45
N ARG A 452 8.64 -15.38 -4.37
CA ARG A 452 7.86 -14.48 -3.49
C ARG A 452 7.46 -13.15 -4.11
N ARG A 453 8.13 -12.73 -5.18
CA ARG A 453 7.72 -11.54 -5.95
C ARG A 453 6.48 -11.81 -6.82
N ARG A 454 6.13 -13.07 -7.06
CA ARG A 454 4.92 -13.44 -7.81
C ARG A 454 3.67 -12.88 -7.13
N ARG A 455 2.72 -12.47 -7.95
CA ARG A 455 1.40 -12.08 -7.47
C ARG A 455 0.51 -13.32 -7.41
N SER A 456 -0.28 -13.42 -6.35
CA SER A 456 -1.25 -14.51 -6.17
C SER A 456 -2.42 -14.37 -7.15
N LEU A 457 -2.92 -15.50 -7.63
CA LEU A 457 -4.08 -15.56 -8.52
C LEU A 457 -5.39 -15.43 -7.73
N LEU A 458 -6.46 -15.03 -8.41
CA LEU A 458 -7.81 -15.13 -7.89
C LEU A 458 -8.23 -16.61 -7.93
N LEU A 459 -8.48 -17.19 -6.76
CA LEU A 459 -8.87 -18.60 -6.62
C LEU A 459 -10.26 -18.71 -6.01
N LEU A 460 -11.06 -19.59 -6.59
CA LEU A 460 -12.40 -19.95 -6.13
C LEU A 460 -12.43 -21.44 -5.76
N ASP A 461 -13.57 -21.92 -5.24
CA ASP A 461 -13.82 -23.31 -4.85
C ASP A 461 -12.72 -23.92 -3.97
N MET A 462 -12.15 -23.09 -3.08
CA MET A 462 -11.13 -23.51 -2.12
C MET A 462 -9.84 -24.04 -2.78
N GLN A 463 -9.58 -23.64 -4.03
CA GLN A 463 -8.30 -23.92 -4.68
C GLN A 463 -7.15 -23.26 -3.91
N ARG A 464 -5.97 -23.90 -4.00
CA ARG A 464 -4.75 -23.42 -3.34
C ARG A 464 -3.85 -22.75 -4.36
N GLN A 465 -3.13 -21.73 -3.90
CA GLN A 465 -2.06 -21.11 -4.68
C GLN A 465 -0.97 -22.13 -4.94
N VAL A 466 -0.28 -21.96 -6.07
CA VAL A 466 0.97 -22.66 -6.37
C VAL A 466 1.96 -22.39 -5.24
N LYS A 467 2.59 -23.45 -4.73
CA LYS A 467 3.66 -23.41 -3.74
C LYS A 467 5.01 -23.49 -4.43
N ILE A 468 6.07 -23.16 -3.68
CA ILE A 468 7.44 -23.23 -4.23
C ILE A 468 7.84 -24.66 -4.60
N GLY A 469 7.39 -25.67 -3.82
CA GLY A 469 7.62 -27.08 -4.12
C GLY A 469 6.88 -27.60 -5.35
N ASP A 470 5.86 -26.87 -5.85
CA ASP A 470 5.16 -27.26 -7.09
C ASP A 470 5.99 -26.90 -8.35
N ILE A 471 7.10 -26.17 -8.19
CA ILE A 471 7.97 -25.74 -9.29
C ILE A 471 8.88 -26.91 -9.72
N PRO A 472 8.94 -27.27 -11.02
CA PRO A 472 9.63 -28.48 -11.48
C PRO A 472 11.09 -28.60 -11.05
N TRP A 473 11.89 -27.55 -11.22
CA TRP A 473 13.32 -27.56 -10.86
C TRP A 473 13.55 -27.45 -9.35
N VAL A 474 12.57 -26.96 -8.57
CA VAL A 474 12.66 -26.98 -7.10
C VAL A 474 12.31 -28.37 -6.58
N SER A 475 11.23 -28.97 -7.08
CA SER A 475 10.82 -30.33 -6.73
C SER A 475 11.91 -31.35 -7.06
N ALA A 476 12.60 -31.19 -8.20
CA ALA A 476 13.73 -32.03 -8.58
C ALA A 476 14.91 -31.99 -7.58
N LEU A 477 15.00 -30.93 -6.77
CA LEU A 477 16.04 -30.74 -5.76
C LEU A 477 15.59 -31.14 -4.34
N GLU A 478 14.39 -31.71 -4.17
CA GLU A 478 13.88 -32.10 -2.84
C GLU A 478 14.78 -33.13 -2.16
N SER A 479 15.37 -34.07 -2.90
CA SER A 479 16.27 -35.09 -2.32
C SER A 479 17.58 -34.50 -1.77
N GLU A 480 17.96 -33.31 -2.22
CA GLU A 480 19.17 -32.60 -1.77
C GLU A 480 18.92 -31.77 -0.50
N TYR A 481 17.65 -31.61 -0.13
CA TYR A 481 17.26 -30.83 1.02
C TYR A 481 17.16 -31.71 2.26
N GLU A 482 18.06 -31.48 3.22
CA GLU A 482 17.98 -32.13 4.53
C GLU A 482 17.99 -31.07 5.63
N ALA A 483 16.81 -30.82 6.21
CA ALA A 483 16.69 -29.90 7.33
C ALA A 483 17.42 -30.47 8.56
N ASN A 484 18.64 -29.97 8.81
CA ASN A 484 19.38 -30.25 10.04
C ASN A 484 18.70 -29.57 11.25
N ALA A 485 19.07 -29.97 12.46
CA ALA A 485 18.49 -29.43 13.69
C ALA A 485 18.66 -27.90 13.80
N SER A 486 19.78 -27.35 13.30
CA SER A 486 20.04 -25.91 13.30
C SER A 486 19.09 -25.13 12.38
N ALA A 487 18.72 -25.67 11.23
CA ALA A 487 17.77 -25.05 10.31
C ALA A 487 16.35 -25.05 10.87
N VAL A 488 15.96 -26.14 11.54
CA VAL A 488 14.67 -26.26 12.23
C VAL A 488 14.57 -25.23 13.36
N GLU A 489 15.58 -25.15 14.22
CA GLU A 489 15.58 -24.19 15.33
C GLU A 489 15.72 -22.74 14.83
N GLY A 490 16.55 -22.50 13.82
CA GLY A 490 16.65 -21.19 13.18
C GLY A 490 15.34 -20.70 12.58
N ALA A 491 14.58 -21.59 11.92
CA ALA A 491 13.24 -21.27 11.40
C ALA A 491 12.22 -20.98 12.50
N LYS A 492 12.26 -21.74 13.60
CA LYS A 492 11.42 -21.50 14.76
C LYS A 492 11.73 -20.14 15.41
N GLN A 493 13.01 -19.84 15.63
CA GLN A 493 13.45 -18.59 16.23
C GLN A 493 13.08 -17.39 15.35
N ALA A 494 13.31 -17.47 14.04
CA ALA A 494 12.92 -16.42 13.11
C ALA A 494 11.40 -16.20 13.06
N LEU A 495 10.61 -17.28 13.19
CA LEU A 495 9.16 -17.17 13.28
C LEU A 495 8.72 -16.48 14.58
N ILE A 496 9.35 -16.77 15.72
CA ILE A 496 9.12 -16.10 17.00
C ILE A 496 9.43 -14.60 16.87
N GLU A 497 10.63 -14.26 16.41
CA GLU A 497 11.09 -12.88 16.26
C GLU A 497 10.23 -12.08 15.28
N ALA A 498 9.94 -12.64 14.11
CA ALA A 498 9.11 -11.96 13.10
C ALA A 498 7.67 -11.76 13.60
N SER A 499 7.11 -12.73 14.33
CA SER A 499 5.78 -12.61 14.93
C SER A 499 5.77 -11.56 16.03
N ALA A 500 6.72 -11.62 16.97
CA ALA A 500 6.84 -10.68 18.08
C ALA A 500 7.07 -9.24 17.60
N LEU A 501 7.97 -9.04 16.62
CA LEU A 501 8.24 -7.74 16.01
C LEU A 501 6.99 -7.17 15.32
N THR A 502 6.35 -7.97 14.48
CA THR A 502 5.16 -7.53 13.72
C THR A 502 4.00 -7.14 14.64
N LEU A 503 3.69 -7.99 15.64
CA LEU A 503 2.60 -7.76 16.56
C LEU A 503 2.89 -6.57 17.50
N SER A 504 4.14 -6.41 17.96
CA SER A 504 4.53 -5.27 18.80
C SER A 504 4.47 -3.94 18.04
N ALA A 505 4.90 -3.94 16.77
CA ALA A 505 4.96 -2.73 15.96
C ALA A 505 3.59 -2.30 15.42
N PHE A 506 2.72 -3.26 15.12
CA PHE A 506 1.39 -3.01 14.54
C PHE A 506 0.29 -3.74 15.31
N PRO A 507 0.15 -3.53 16.63
CA PRO A 507 -0.75 -4.32 17.47
C PRO A 507 -2.20 -4.20 17.02
N GLN A 508 -2.59 -3.07 16.42
CA GLN A 508 -3.95 -2.79 15.95
C GLN A 508 -4.34 -3.55 14.66
N ALA A 509 -3.38 -4.13 13.94
CA ALA A 509 -3.60 -4.70 12.61
C ALA A 509 -3.56 -6.23 12.65
N ILE A 510 -4.36 -6.87 11.79
CA ILE A 510 -4.19 -8.31 11.51
C ILE A 510 -2.93 -8.52 10.66
N ILE A 511 -2.33 -9.70 10.76
CA ILE A 511 -1.15 -10.05 9.96
C ILE A 511 -1.58 -10.25 8.50
N PRO A 512 -0.99 -9.52 7.53
CA PRO A 512 -1.42 -9.62 6.13
C PRO A 512 -1.12 -10.98 5.51
N ASN A 513 -1.95 -11.41 4.54
CA ASN A 513 -1.84 -12.72 3.90
C ASN A 513 -0.44 -13.01 3.32
N LYS A 514 0.25 -12.00 2.77
CA LYS A 514 1.63 -12.18 2.29
C LYS A 514 2.62 -12.50 3.40
N LEU A 515 2.47 -11.87 4.56
CA LEU A 515 3.31 -12.17 5.72
C LEU A 515 2.96 -13.56 6.29
N LEU A 516 1.69 -13.95 6.28
CA LEU A 516 1.26 -15.29 6.67
C LEU A 516 1.82 -16.39 5.75
N GLN A 517 2.07 -16.11 4.46
CA GLN A 517 2.75 -17.04 3.56
C GLN A 517 4.21 -17.28 3.97
N GLU A 518 4.93 -16.23 4.39
CA GLU A 518 6.28 -16.36 4.94
C GLU A 518 6.24 -17.16 6.25
N PHE A 519 5.30 -16.87 7.15
CA PHE A 519 5.15 -17.61 8.39
C PHE A 519 4.82 -19.07 8.14
N SER A 520 3.97 -19.37 7.16
CA SER A 520 3.64 -20.75 6.78
C SER A 520 4.87 -21.51 6.28
N SER A 521 5.78 -20.83 5.59
CA SER A 521 7.03 -21.42 5.10
C SER A 521 7.99 -21.71 6.26
N LEU A 522 8.12 -20.77 7.20
CA LEU A 522 8.89 -20.98 8.43
C LEU A 522 8.31 -22.09 9.30
N VAL A 523 6.99 -22.19 9.41
CA VAL A 523 6.29 -23.29 10.12
C VAL A 523 6.60 -24.64 9.49
N GLU A 524 6.53 -24.74 8.16
CA GLU A 524 6.87 -25.95 7.41
C GLU A 524 8.35 -26.33 7.67
N THR A 525 9.29 -25.39 7.58
CA THR A 525 10.72 -25.62 7.87
C THR A 525 10.98 -25.99 9.34
N ALA A 526 10.29 -25.34 10.27
CA ALA A 526 10.39 -25.60 11.71
C ALA A 526 9.64 -26.87 12.17
N LYS A 527 8.94 -27.56 11.25
CA LYS A 527 8.14 -28.77 11.52
C LYS A 527 7.11 -28.57 12.64
N LEU A 528 6.49 -27.39 12.70
CA LEU A 528 5.49 -27.05 13.71
C LEU A 528 4.07 -27.36 13.20
N ASP A 529 3.20 -27.87 14.07
CA ASP A 529 1.75 -27.95 13.78
C ASP A 529 1.08 -26.63 14.16
N LEU A 530 1.09 -25.69 13.21
CA LEU A 530 0.56 -24.34 13.39
C LEU A 530 -0.40 -23.97 12.24
N PRO A 531 -1.72 -24.16 12.38
CA PRO A 531 -2.70 -23.90 11.32
C PRO A 531 -2.95 -22.38 11.12
N ILE A 532 -2.18 -21.74 10.23
CA ILE A 532 -2.23 -20.27 9.97
C ILE A 532 -3.36 -19.84 9.03
N VAL A 533 -4.52 -19.41 9.49
CA VAL A 533 -5.63 -18.98 8.62
C VAL A 533 -5.42 -17.61 7.94
N GLU A 534 -5.83 -17.48 6.68
CA GLU A 534 -5.77 -16.24 5.89
C GLU A 534 -6.98 -15.31 6.15
N GLU A 535 -6.85 -14.01 5.84
CA GLU A 535 -8.01 -13.12 5.70
C GLU A 535 -8.75 -13.48 4.40
N VAL A 536 -10.00 -13.90 4.53
CA VAL A 536 -10.88 -14.25 3.41
C VAL A 536 -11.61 -12.99 2.92
N ALA A 537 -11.67 -12.79 1.61
CA ALA A 537 -12.40 -11.68 1.01
C ALA A 537 -13.90 -12.02 0.86
N ALA A 538 -14.77 -11.09 1.26
CA ALA A 538 -16.21 -11.33 1.40
C ALA A 538 -16.96 -11.47 0.07
N ASP A 539 -16.44 -10.85 -0.99
CA ASP A 539 -16.93 -10.93 -2.37
C ASP A 539 -16.68 -12.29 -3.03
N ILE A 540 -15.68 -13.04 -2.58
CA ILE A 540 -15.32 -14.35 -3.12
C ILE A 540 -15.63 -15.52 -2.18
N PHE A 541 -16.20 -15.24 -1.00
CA PHE A 541 -16.52 -16.27 -0.04
C PHE A 541 -17.69 -17.14 -0.50
N MET A 542 -17.48 -18.46 -0.50
CA MET A 542 -18.41 -19.44 -1.07
C MET A 542 -19.21 -20.21 -0.01
N GLY A 543 -19.32 -19.67 1.21
CA GLY A 543 -20.11 -20.28 2.29
C GLY A 543 -19.47 -21.51 2.95
N ALA A 544 -18.16 -21.69 2.83
CA ALA A 544 -17.44 -22.77 3.49
C ALA A 544 -15.99 -22.38 3.82
N PHE A 545 -15.46 -22.95 4.89
CA PHE A 545 -14.06 -22.85 5.32
C PHE A 545 -13.31 -24.16 5.13
N SER A 546 -11.98 -24.09 5.01
CA SER A 546 -11.15 -25.29 4.85
C SER A 546 -10.92 -25.96 6.20
N SER A 547 -10.47 -27.21 6.20
CA SER A 547 -10.14 -27.96 7.43
C SER A 547 -9.13 -27.22 8.33
N LYS A 548 -8.24 -26.42 7.74
CA LYS A 548 -7.27 -25.59 8.45
C LYS A 548 -7.93 -24.56 9.37
N PHE A 549 -9.06 -23.97 8.96
CA PHE A 549 -9.81 -23.04 9.81
C PHE A 549 -10.45 -23.74 11.00
N VAL A 550 -10.98 -24.95 10.81
CA VAL A 550 -11.52 -25.77 11.90
C VAL A 550 -10.42 -26.12 12.90
N LYS A 551 -9.23 -26.53 12.43
CA LYS A 551 -8.07 -26.80 13.30
C LYS A 551 -7.66 -25.56 14.11
N SER A 552 -7.57 -24.40 13.47
CA SER A 552 -7.25 -23.14 14.15
C SER A 552 -8.30 -22.76 15.19
N ALA A 553 -9.59 -22.97 14.90
CA ALA A 553 -10.69 -22.72 15.83
C ALA A 553 -10.63 -23.65 17.07
N ARG A 554 -10.36 -24.94 16.88
CA ARG A 554 -10.18 -25.86 18.03
C ARG A 554 -8.98 -25.46 18.90
N GLN A 555 -7.90 -25.01 18.26
CA GLN A 555 -6.69 -24.63 18.96
C GLN A 555 -6.86 -23.33 19.77
N SER A 556 -7.62 -22.35 19.26
CA SER A 556 -7.91 -21.13 20.00
C SER A 556 -8.76 -21.39 21.25
N ALA A 557 -9.66 -22.38 21.21
CA ALA A 557 -10.56 -22.70 22.33
C ALA A 557 -9.81 -22.86 23.67
N ARG A 558 -8.72 -23.64 23.68
CA ARG A 558 -7.91 -23.91 24.89
C ARG A 558 -7.33 -22.65 25.52
N MET A 559 -6.91 -21.70 24.69
CA MET A 559 -6.33 -20.44 25.16
C MET A 559 -7.39 -19.42 25.59
N LEU A 560 -8.60 -19.54 25.05
CA LEU A 560 -9.69 -18.61 25.30
C LEU A 560 -10.55 -18.99 26.50
N THR A 561 -10.49 -20.23 27.00
CA THR A 561 -11.30 -20.67 28.14
C THR A 561 -11.12 -19.74 29.34
N GLY A 562 -12.22 -19.17 29.84
CA GLY A 562 -12.21 -18.25 30.98
C GLY A 562 -11.56 -16.88 30.72
N SER A 563 -11.23 -16.55 29.46
CA SER A 563 -10.59 -15.28 29.11
C SER A 563 -11.58 -14.11 29.02
N LEU A 564 -11.07 -12.87 29.09
CA LEU A 564 -11.86 -11.65 28.83
C LEU A 564 -12.41 -11.67 27.40
N TYR A 565 -11.63 -12.14 26.43
CA TYR A 565 -12.01 -12.23 25.02
C TYR A 565 -13.22 -13.16 24.81
N ALA A 566 -13.19 -14.36 25.42
CA ALA A 566 -14.31 -15.30 25.32
C ALA A 566 -15.59 -14.74 25.97
N ARG A 567 -15.48 -14.04 27.11
CA ARG A 567 -16.62 -13.37 27.75
C ARG A 567 -17.17 -12.23 26.91
N TYR A 568 -16.31 -11.41 26.32
CA TYR A 568 -16.72 -10.26 25.51
C TYR A 568 -17.45 -10.68 24.24
N TYR A 569 -16.97 -11.74 23.57
CA TYR A 569 -17.57 -12.25 22.35
C TYR A 569 -18.60 -13.37 22.57
N ASP A 570 -18.88 -13.74 23.81
CA ASP A 570 -19.81 -14.83 24.17
C ASP A 570 -19.47 -16.13 23.41
N ILE A 571 -18.23 -16.61 23.60
CA ILE A 571 -17.71 -17.79 22.91
C ILE A 571 -17.87 -19.02 23.83
N ASP A 572 -18.62 -20.01 23.36
CA ASP A 572 -18.63 -21.35 23.94
C ASP A 572 -17.35 -22.10 23.53
N THR A 573 -16.37 -22.15 24.44
CA THR A 573 -15.08 -22.77 24.16
C THR A 573 -15.16 -24.29 24.07
N ASP A 574 -16.14 -24.92 24.74
CA ASP A 574 -16.30 -26.38 24.72
C ASP A 574 -16.90 -26.84 23.40
N GLN A 575 -17.91 -26.12 22.90
CA GLN A 575 -18.44 -26.32 21.54
C GLN A 575 -17.33 -26.10 20.49
N LEU A 576 -16.51 -25.06 20.67
CA LEU A 576 -15.44 -24.71 19.74
C LEU A 576 -14.33 -25.79 19.69
N ALA A 577 -13.93 -26.32 20.85
CA ALA A 577 -12.93 -27.38 20.96
C ALA A 577 -13.39 -28.70 20.30
N ASN A 578 -14.70 -28.96 20.31
CA ASN A 578 -15.32 -30.20 19.81
C ASN A 578 -15.94 -30.07 18.41
N LEU A 579 -15.64 -29.00 17.66
CA LEU A 579 -16.13 -28.86 16.28
C LEU A 579 -15.74 -30.08 15.44
N PRO A 580 -16.61 -30.64 14.58
CA PRO A 580 -16.26 -31.79 13.74
C PRO A 580 -15.44 -31.38 12.50
N ASP A 581 -14.68 -32.32 11.93
CA ASP A 581 -13.94 -32.10 10.69
C ASP A 581 -14.90 -31.91 9.49
N PRO A 582 -14.50 -31.16 8.45
CA PRO A 582 -15.32 -31.02 7.26
C PRO A 582 -15.41 -32.35 6.49
N PRO A 583 -16.56 -32.67 5.86
CA PRO A 583 -16.75 -33.91 5.10
C PRO A 583 -15.80 -34.02 3.90
N LYS A 584 -15.28 -35.24 3.63
CA LYS A 584 -14.19 -35.52 2.66
C LYS A 584 -14.57 -35.49 1.16
N SER A 585 -15.83 -35.21 0.78
CA SER A 585 -16.33 -35.34 -0.61
C SER A 585 -16.90 -34.01 -1.15
N ARG A 586 -16.25 -33.38 -2.14
CA ARG A 586 -16.74 -32.16 -2.82
C ARG A 586 -16.35 -32.06 -4.31
N ARG A 587 -16.04 -33.18 -4.99
CA ARG A 587 -15.97 -33.18 -6.46
C ARG A 587 -17.38 -33.41 -7.00
N THR A 588 -17.77 -32.63 -8.02
CA THR A 588 -18.99 -32.71 -8.83
C THR A 588 -20.35 -32.44 -8.13
N ARG A 589 -20.75 -31.16 -8.02
CA ARG A 589 -22.18 -30.74 -8.10
C ARG A 589 -22.35 -29.23 -8.28
N SER A 590 -23.37 -28.86 -9.05
CA SER A 590 -23.76 -27.49 -9.45
C SER A 590 -24.14 -26.60 -8.25
N TYR A 591 -23.82 -25.30 -8.35
CA TYR A 591 -24.09 -24.26 -7.34
C TYR A 591 -25.56 -24.22 -6.90
N TRP A 592 -26.50 -24.47 -7.81
CA TRP A 592 -27.95 -24.39 -7.57
C TRP A 592 -28.52 -25.49 -6.66
N GLN A 593 -27.77 -26.56 -6.41
CA GLN A 593 -28.17 -27.68 -5.55
C GLN A 593 -27.52 -27.64 -4.15
N ARG A 594 -26.77 -26.58 -3.82
CA ARG A 594 -26.11 -26.43 -2.51
C ARG A 594 -27.13 -25.94 -1.47
N SER A 595 -27.90 -26.86 -0.91
CA SER A 595 -28.75 -26.67 0.29
C SER A 595 -27.92 -26.32 1.54
N THR A 596 -28.54 -25.61 2.49
CA THR A 596 -28.06 -25.28 3.85
C THR A 596 -27.38 -26.43 4.61
N ASN A 597 -27.72 -27.68 4.27
CA ASN A 597 -27.17 -28.89 4.90
C ASN A 597 -25.71 -29.24 4.51
N ASN A 598 -25.05 -28.50 3.62
CA ASN A 598 -23.75 -28.88 3.06
C ASN A 598 -22.56 -27.96 3.44
N SER A 599 -22.80 -26.99 4.32
CA SER A 599 -21.78 -26.10 4.89
C SER A 599 -20.98 -26.81 5.98
N ASP A 600 -19.67 -26.53 6.07
CA ASP A 600 -18.86 -27.12 7.15
C ASP A 600 -19.32 -26.61 8.53
N ALA A 601 -18.95 -27.34 9.59
CA ALA A 601 -19.44 -27.03 10.93
C ALA A 601 -19.01 -25.65 11.43
N LEU A 602 -17.82 -25.15 11.04
CA LEU A 602 -17.39 -23.82 11.40
C LEU A 602 -18.22 -22.75 10.68
N ALA A 603 -18.50 -22.93 9.38
CA ALA A 603 -19.37 -22.01 8.64
C ALA A 603 -20.78 -21.95 9.23
N ARG A 604 -21.34 -23.07 9.69
CA ARG A 604 -22.64 -23.11 10.39
C ARG A 604 -22.60 -22.36 11.71
N LEU A 605 -21.59 -22.60 12.54
CA LEU A 605 -21.39 -21.88 13.80
C LEU A 605 -21.29 -20.36 13.56
N CYS A 606 -20.50 -19.94 12.59
CA CYS A 606 -20.31 -18.52 12.27
C CYS A 606 -21.61 -17.87 11.76
N THR A 607 -22.35 -18.59 10.92
CA THR A 607 -23.68 -18.17 10.42
C THR A 607 -24.68 -17.97 11.56
N GLN A 608 -24.77 -18.94 12.48
CA GLN A 608 -25.62 -18.85 13.68
C GLN A 608 -25.24 -17.64 14.56
N ARG A 609 -23.95 -17.45 14.81
CA ARG A 609 -23.45 -16.32 15.61
C ARG A 609 -23.65 -14.96 14.93
N ALA A 610 -23.66 -14.91 13.61
CA ALA A 610 -23.93 -13.70 12.84
C ALA A 610 -25.44 -13.42 12.69
N ASN A 611 -26.31 -14.38 13.01
CA ASN A 611 -27.76 -14.31 12.83
C ASN A 611 -28.16 -13.95 11.38
N VAL A 612 -27.57 -14.63 10.41
CA VAL A 612 -27.84 -14.45 8.97
C VAL A 612 -27.98 -15.80 8.28
N ASP A 613 -28.48 -15.82 7.04
CA ASP A 613 -28.52 -17.02 6.21
C ASP A 613 -27.24 -17.20 5.38
N ILE A 614 -26.82 -18.46 5.20
CA ILE A 614 -25.65 -18.82 4.40
C ILE A 614 -25.99 -18.96 2.90
N GLY A 615 -25.02 -18.63 2.04
CA GLY A 615 -25.16 -18.83 0.58
C GLY A 615 -25.73 -17.64 -0.19
N THR A 616 -25.92 -16.50 0.48
CA THR A 616 -26.26 -15.24 -0.21
C THR A 616 -25.06 -14.70 -1.00
N ARG A 617 -25.30 -14.04 -2.14
CA ARG A 617 -24.24 -13.37 -2.93
C ARG A 617 -23.91 -11.96 -2.42
N HIS A 618 -24.33 -11.61 -1.20
CA HIS A 618 -24.17 -10.27 -0.67
C HIS A 618 -22.88 -10.16 0.15
N PRO A 619 -21.91 -9.32 -0.27
CA PRO A 619 -20.62 -9.19 0.44
C PRO A 619 -20.77 -8.78 1.91
N ALA A 620 -21.82 -8.03 2.25
CA ALA A 620 -22.09 -7.63 3.62
C ALA A 620 -22.44 -8.83 4.52
N THR A 621 -23.33 -9.71 4.06
CA THR A 621 -23.70 -10.95 4.75
C THR A 621 -22.48 -11.86 4.90
N ASN A 622 -21.75 -12.10 3.81
CA ASN A 622 -20.50 -12.86 3.85
C ASN A 622 -19.48 -12.26 4.82
N GLY A 623 -19.35 -10.94 4.83
CA GLY A 623 -18.48 -10.21 5.76
C GLY A 623 -18.83 -10.46 7.23
N THR A 624 -20.12 -10.51 7.60
CA THR A 624 -20.53 -10.84 8.97
C THR A 624 -20.15 -12.26 9.38
N ILE A 625 -20.28 -13.24 8.48
CA ILE A 625 -19.87 -14.64 8.73
C ILE A 625 -18.34 -14.74 8.88
N ILE A 626 -17.59 -14.09 7.98
CA ILE A 626 -16.12 -14.05 8.04
C ILE A 626 -15.66 -13.37 9.33
N GLU A 627 -16.31 -12.30 9.76
CA GLU A 627 -15.97 -11.64 11.03
C GLU A 627 -16.16 -12.58 12.22
N GLN A 628 -17.21 -13.40 12.25
CA GLN A 628 -17.36 -14.43 13.29
C GLN A 628 -16.25 -15.49 13.22
N GLN A 629 -15.83 -15.90 12.02
CA GLN A 629 -14.68 -16.79 11.86
C GLN A 629 -13.39 -16.16 12.41
N GLN A 630 -13.13 -14.88 12.11
CA GLN A 630 -11.98 -14.15 12.65
C GLN A 630 -12.03 -14.09 14.18
N ILE A 631 -13.22 -13.90 14.76
CA ILE A 631 -13.42 -13.88 16.21
C ILE A 631 -13.03 -15.22 16.83
N VAL A 632 -13.63 -16.32 16.36
CA VAL A 632 -13.45 -17.65 17.01
C VAL A 632 -12.07 -18.25 16.74
N THR A 633 -11.43 -17.91 15.61
CA THR A 633 -10.03 -18.31 15.33
C THR A 633 -9.01 -17.33 15.90
N THR A 634 -9.45 -16.21 16.48
CA THR A 634 -8.61 -15.06 16.89
C THR A 634 -7.71 -14.52 15.78
N GLN A 635 -8.04 -14.82 14.52
CA GLN A 635 -7.22 -14.57 13.33
C GLN A 635 -5.72 -14.84 13.58
N ASN A 636 -5.41 -16.07 14.03
CA ASN A 636 -4.09 -16.63 14.35
C ASN A 636 -3.46 -16.24 15.70
N LEU A 637 -3.98 -15.27 16.45
CA LEU A 637 -3.32 -14.82 17.67
C LEU A 637 -3.16 -15.93 18.70
N ALA A 638 -4.23 -16.66 19.01
CA ALA A 638 -4.18 -17.77 19.96
C ALA A 638 -3.23 -18.88 19.49
N THR A 639 -3.24 -19.18 18.19
CA THR A 639 -2.36 -20.18 17.59
C THR A 639 -0.89 -19.78 17.74
N LEU A 640 -0.54 -18.53 17.41
CA LEU A 640 0.81 -18.00 17.50
C LEU A 640 1.27 -17.90 18.95
N PHE A 641 0.47 -17.33 19.84
CA PHE A 641 0.83 -17.19 21.25
C PHE A 641 0.98 -18.54 21.95
N GLY A 642 0.10 -19.49 21.67
CA GLY A 642 0.12 -20.81 22.30
C GLY A 642 1.32 -21.67 21.88
N VAL A 643 1.66 -21.71 20.58
CA VAL A 643 2.72 -22.60 20.08
C VAL A 643 4.10 -21.95 20.17
N LEU A 644 4.19 -20.64 19.96
CA LEU A 644 5.47 -19.92 19.92
C LEU A 644 5.83 -19.28 21.28
N GLY A 645 4.99 -19.43 22.31
CA GLY A 645 5.24 -18.86 23.64
C GLY A 645 5.24 -17.33 23.66
N LEU A 646 4.53 -16.67 22.73
CA LEU A 646 4.61 -15.20 22.60
C LEU A 646 4.09 -14.44 23.82
N ARG A 647 3.31 -15.08 24.70
CA ARG A 647 2.87 -14.47 25.96
C ARG A 647 4.07 -14.09 26.84
N GLU A 648 5.08 -14.95 26.90
CA GLU A 648 6.30 -14.72 27.68
C GLU A 648 7.20 -13.70 26.98
N VAL A 649 7.43 -13.88 25.67
CA VAL A 649 8.27 -13.00 24.85
C VAL A 649 7.77 -11.56 24.85
N LEU A 650 6.45 -11.35 24.88
CA LEU A 650 5.82 -10.03 24.81
C LEU A 650 5.30 -9.53 26.16
N HIS A 651 5.58 -10.22 27.27
CA HIS A 651 4.96 -9.94 28.57
C HIS A 651 5.00 -8.44 28.94
N ASP A 652 6.18 -7.82 28.88
CA ASP A 652 6.38 -6.41 29.24
C ASP A 652 5.75 -5.41 28.26
N ARG A 653 5.37 -5.86 27.06
CA ARG A 653 4.82 -5.03 25.99
C ARG A 653 3.30 -5.16 25.85
N LEU A 654 2.69 -6.23 26.36
CA LEU A 654 1.27 -6.52 26.17
C LEU A 654 0.35 -5.37 26.62
N SER A 655 0.64 -4.75 27.77
CA SER A 655 -0.15 -3.60 28.24
C SER A 655 -0.04 -2.41 27.29
N ALA A 656 1.18 -2.09 26.82
CA ALA A 656 1.40 -1.01 25.88
C ALA A 656 0.78 -1.29 24.50
N MET A 657 0.80 -2.55 24.05
CA MET A 657 0.14 -2.99 22.82
C MET A 657 -1.38 -2.79 22.88
N ALA A 658 -2.02 -3.20 23.98
CA ALA A 658 -3.46 -3.00 24.19
C ALA A 658 -3.82 -1.51 24.20
N GLN A 659 -3.03 -0.68 24.91
CA GLN A 659 -3.22 0.77 24.93
C GLN A 659 -3.05 1.38 23.53
N SER A 660 -2.02 0.97 22.79
CA SER A 660 -1.74 1.47 21.43
C SER A 660 -2.87 1.16 20.45
N CYS A 661 -3.51 -0.02 20.57
CA CYS A 661 -4.72 -0.33 19.82
C CYS A 661 -5.82 0.69 20.09
N PHE A 662 -6.09 1.00 21.36
CA PHE A 662 -7.15 1.93 21.74
C PHE A 662 -6.86 3.37 21.29
N GLU A 663 -5.64 3.85 21.48
CA GLU A 663 -5.21 5.17 21.00
C GLU A 663 -5.35 5.30 19.48
N TRP A 664 -4.99 4.24 18.75
CA TRP A 664 -5.20 4.18 17.30
C TRP A 664 -6.68 4.27 16.93
N ILE A 665 -7.56 3.54 17.65
CA ILE A 665 -9.01 3.59 17.44
C ILE A 665 -9.55 5.01 17.65
N CYS A 666 -9.23 5.63 18.80
CA CYS A 666 -9.64 7.00 19.12
C CYS A 666 -9.17 7.99 18.05
N ARG A 667 -7.90 7.90 17.63
CA ARG A 667 -7.35 8.78 16.58
C ARG A 667 -8.08 8.59 15.25
N ARG A 668 -8.31 7.34 14.82
CA ARG A 668 -8.88 7.04 13.48
C ARG A 668 -10.36 7.36 13.36
N GLN A 669 -11.14 7.12 14.41
CA GLN A 669 -12.58 7.41 14.43
C GLN A 669 -12.91 8.92 14.44
N GLN A 670 -11.94 9.75 14.80
CA GLN A 670 -12.06 11.22 14.82
C GLN A 670 -11.52 11.89 13.54
N ILE A 671 -11.03 11.13 12.55
CA ILE A 671 -10.63 11.68 11.24
C ILE A 671 -11.88 11.95 10.40
N GLN A 672 -11.94 13.13 9.79
CA GLN A 672 -12.99 13.46 8.82
C GLN A 672 -12.79 12.70 7.51
N ILE A 673 -13.63 11.68 7.29
CA ILE A 673 -13.64 10.88 6.07
C ILE A 673 -14.95 11.18 5.32
N GLN A 674 -14.82 11.83 4.16
CA GLN A 674 -15.96 12.19 3.31
C GLN A 674 -16.46 11.00 2.48
N LEU A 675 -15.55 10.13 2.03
CA LEU A 675 -15.91 8.98 1.19
C LEU A 675 -16.51 7.84 2.02
N TYR A 676 -17.76 7.48 1.71
CA TYR A 676 -18.49 6.42 2.42
C TYR A 676 -17.72 5.10 2.47
N HIS A 677 -17.17 4.63 1.34
CA HIS A 677 -16.39 3.40 1.29
C HIS A 677 -15.14 3.45 2.19
N ALA A 678 -14.41 4.57 2.20
CA ALA A 678 -13.26 4.74 3.07
C ALA A 678 -13.64 4.70 4.55
N ARG A 679 -14.85 5.17 4.89
CA ARG A 679 -15.40 5.09 6.25
C ARG A 679 -15.73 3.66 6.65
N LEU A 680 -16.27 2.85 5.73
CA LEU A 680 -16.47 1.40 5.96
C LEU A 680 -15.15 0.66 6.20
N VAL A 681 -14.11 0.95 5.41
CA VAL A 681 -12.77 0.38 5.61
C VAL A 681 -12.22 0.77 6.99
N MET A 682 -12.42 2.03 7.40
CA MET A 682 -12.02 2.50 8.73
C MET A 682 -12.76 1.76 9.85
N LEU A 683 -14.06 1.49 9.71
CA LEU A 683 -14.84 0.69 10.67
C LEU A 683 -14.32 -0.76 10.74
N LYS A 684 -14.07 -1.40 9.60
CA LYS A 684 -13.46 -2.75 9.54
C LYS A 684 -12.12 -2.78 10.30
N ASN A 685 -11.25 -1.82 10.04
CA ASN A 685 -9.94 -1.76 10.70
C ASN A 685 -10.06 -1.42 12.20
N THR A 686 -11.09 -0.68 12.60
CA THR A 686 -11.40 -0.45 14.03
C THR A 686 -11.79 -1.76 14.72
N ALA A 687 -12.58 -2.61 14.05
CA ALA A 687 -12.96 -3.92 14.57
C ALA A 687 -11.74 -4.85 14.71
N TYR A 688 -10.78 -4.79 13.78
CA TYR A 688 -9.50 -5.49 13.89
C TYR A 688 -8.72 -5.02 15.12
N ALA A 689 -8.53 -3.71 15.28
CA ALA A 689 -7.83 -3.13 16.41
C ALA A 689 -8.49 -3.48 17.75
N TRP A 690 -9.83 -3.48 17.79
CA TRP A 690 -10.59 -3.84 18.98
C TRP A 690 -10.43 -5.32 19.35
N ARG A 691 -10.53 -6.23 18.37
CA ARG A 691 -10.28 -7.66 18.58
C ARG A 691 -8.88 -7.93 19.12
N GLN A 692 -7.88 -7.32 18.49
CA GLN A 692 -6.49 -7.41 18.91
C GLN A 692 -6.31 -6.94 20.37
N MET A 693 -6.87 -5.77 20.70
CA MET A 693 -6.85 -5.23 22.06
C MET A 693 -7.48 -6.20 23.07
N MET A 694 -8.68 -6.74 22.79
CA MET A 694 -9.35 -7.70 23.67
C MET A 694 -8.51 -8.97 23.89
N PHE A 695 -7.81 -9.42 22.84
CA PHE A 695 -6.92 -10.56 22.94
C PHE A 695 -5.72 -10.25 23.84
N TYR A 696 -5.01 -9.13 23.62
CA TYR A 696 -3.86 -8.75 24.45
C TYR A 696 -4.24 -8.53 25.91
N LEU A 697 -5.38 -7.87 26.19
CA LEU A 697 -5.91 -7.73 27.55
C LEU A 697 -6.17 -9.09 28.20
N SER A 698 -6.59 -10.09 27.43
CA SER A 698 -6.82 -11.44 27.93
C SER A 698 -5.55 -12.20 28.28
N MET A 699 -4.39 -11.75 27.80
CA MET A 699 -3.08 -12.36 28.07
C MET A 699 -2.37 -11.74 29.28
N LEU A 700 -2.90 -10.64 29.81
CA LEU A 700 -2.37 -9.96 31.00
C LEU A 700 -2.76 -10.69 32.27
N ASP A 701 -1.89 -10.62 33.27
CA ASP A 701 -2.21 -11.09 34.61
C ASP A 701 -3.21 -10.12 35.29
N PRO A 702 -4.00 -10.55 36.30
CA PRO A 702 -5.10 -9.75 36.83
C PRO A 702 -4.73 -8.33 37.26
N VAL A 703 -3.55 -8.14 37.87
CA VAL A 703 -3.06 -6.82 38.30
C VAL A 703 -2.75 -5.91 37.10
N GLN A 704 -2.05 -6.45 36.09
CA GLN A 704 -1.72 -5.73 34.87
C GLN A 704 -2.97 -5.39 34.07
N LEU A 705 -3.95 -6.32 34.01
CA LEU A 705 -5.24 -6.10 33.36
C LEU A 705 -5.98 -4.90 33.98
N GLN A 706 -6.08 -4.84 35.31
CA GLN A 706 -6.74 -3.72 35.99
C GLN A 706 -6.03 -2.38 35.72
N SER A 707 -4.70 -2.38 35.73
CA SER A 707 -3.91 -1.18 35.39
C SER A 707 -4.13 -0.75 33.93
N ALA A 708 -4.10 -1.69 32.99
CA ALA A 708 -4.32 -1.41 31.57
C ALA A 708 -5.73 -0.88 31.30
N LEU A 709 -6.76 -1.46 31.92
CA LEU A 709 -8.15 -0.98 31.84
C LEU A 709 -8.29 0.44 32.38
N LYS A 710 -7.64 0.75 33.52
CA LYS A 710 -7.62 2.12 34.07
C LYS A 710 -7.02 3.11 33.07
N THR A 711 -5.91 2.77 32.42
CA THR A 711 -5.29 3.62 31.40
C THR A 711 -6.20 3.84 30.19
N ILE A 712 -6.85 2.77 29.70
CA ILE A 712 -7.81 2.86 28.60
C ILE A 712 -8.98 3.78 28.98
N GLU A 713 -9.54 3.64 30.18
CA GLU A 713 -10.64 4.50 30.67
C GLU A 713 -10.22 5.96 30.83
N MET A 714 -9.01 6.23 31.34
CA MET A 714 -8.47 7.59 31.41
C MET A 714 -8.29 8.20 30.01
N HIS A 715 -7.75 7.43 29.06
CA HIS A 715 -7.61 7.89 27.68
C HIS A 715 -8.97 8.15 27.03
N PHE A 716 -9.96 7.28 27.29
CA PHE A 716 -11.33 7.44 26.81
C PHE A 716 -11.97 8.72 27.37
N ALA A 717 -11.82 8.97 28.68
CA ALA A 717 -12.36 10.16 29.35
C ALA A 717 -11.78 11.47 28.80
N ALA A 718 -10.54 11.46 28.30
CA ALA A 718 -9.87 12.60 27.70
C ALA A 718 -10.31 12.91 26.25
N GLN A 719 -11.09 12.02 25.61
CA GLN A 719 -11.57 12.24 24.24
C GLN A 719 -12.72 13.26 24.18
N SER A 720 -13.00 13.76 22.96
CA SER A 720 -14.13 14.65 22.69
C SER A 720 -15.46 14.04 23.17
N SER A 721 -16.39 14.90 23.63
CA SER A 721 -17.71 14.46 24.08
C SER A 721 -18.46 13.69 23.00
N GLU A 722 -18.42 14.17 21.75
CA GLU A 722 -19.05 13.51 20.60
C GLU A 722 -18.53 12.08 20.40
N PHE A 723 -17.21 11.89 20.47
CA PHE A 723 -16.63 10.55 20.37
C PHE A 723 -17.05 9.67 21.56
N ARG A 724 -16.99 10.20 22.78
CA ARG A 724 -17.33 9.44 23.99
C ARG A 724 -18.78 8.96 23.95
N GLU A 725 -19.73 9.82 23.63
CA GLU A 725 -21.15 9.46 23.52
C GLU A 725 -21.37 8.36 22.48
N ARG A 726 -20.78 8.52 21.29
CA ARG A 726 -20.90 7.54 20.20
C ARG A 726 -20.29 6.20 20.57
N PHE A 727 -19.12 6.17 21.22
CA PHE A 727 -18.34 4.96 21.46
C PHE A 727 -18.62 4.28 22.82
N LEU A 728 -19.36 4.94 23.72
CA LEU A 728 -19.71 4.45 25.06
C LEU A 728 -20.29 3.01 25.08
N PRO A 729 -21.17 2.58 24.15
CA PRO A 729 -21.71 1.22 24.19
C PRO A 729 -20.63 0.12 24.11
N ALA A 730 -19.55 0.33 23.35
CA ALA A 730 -18.43 -0.61 23.29
C ALA A 730 -17.64 -0.64 24.60
N MET A 731 -17.45 0.52 25.23
CA MET A 731 -16.80 0.63 26.54
C MET A 731 -17.61 -0.04 27.67
N ILE A 732 -18.94 0.09 27.64
CA ILE A 732 -19.82 -0.65 28.58
C ILE A 732 -19.63 -2.17 28.38
N GLY A 733 -19.60 -2.65 27.14
CA GLY A 733 -19.34 -4.05 26.84
C GLY A 733 -18.00 -4.55 27.41
N LEU A 734 -16.93 -3.75 27.27
CA LEU A 734 -15.62 -4.05 27.85
C LEU A 734 -15.69 -4.17 29.39
N ARG A 735 -16.35 -3.22 30.07
CA ARG A 735 -16.50 -3.23 31.53
C ARG A 735 -17.21 -4.49 32.04
N ILE A 736 -18.26 -4.92 31.35
CA ILE A 736 -19.02 -6.14 31.67
C ILE A 736 -18.14 -7.39 31.53
N ALA A 737 -17.41 -7.50 30.42
CA ALA A 737 -16.51 -8.64 30.21
C ALA A 737 -15.35 -8.66 31.22
N ALA A 738 -14.83 -7.47 31.57
CA ALA A 738 -13.77 -7.30 32.56
C ALA A 738 -14.23 -7.64 33.99
N SER A 739 -15.50 -7.43 34.33
CA SER A 739 -16.08 -7.82 35.63
C SER A 739 -16.39 -9.30 35.76
N GLY A 740 -16.09 -10.11 34.72
CA GLY A 740 -16.24 -11.56 34.75
C GLY A 740 -17.55 -12.07 34.16
N HIS A 741 -18.39 -11.21 33.58
CA HIS A 741 -19.67 -11.62 33.01
C HIS A 741 -19.62 -11.77 31.48
N PRO A 742 -20.24 -12.81 30.89
CA PRO A 742 -20.38 -12.92 29.44
C PRO A 742 -21.34 -11.86 28.89
N LEU A 743 -21.02 -11.30 27.73
CA LEU A 743 -21.78 -10.26 27.04
C LEU A 743 -22.83 -10.86 26.09
N THR A 744 -23.73 -11.68 26.64
CA THR A 744 -24.83 -12.31 25.89
C THR A 744 -25.75 -11.26 25.25
N GLU A 745 -26.50 -11.63 24.21
CA GLU A 745 -27.43 -10.71 23.54
C GLU A 745 -28.47 -10.11 24.51
N SER A 746 -28.97 -10.92 25.45
CA SER A 746 -29.90 -10.47 26.49
C SER A 746 -29.28 -9.42 27.42
N ARG A 747 -27.98 -9.57 27.75
CA ARG A 747 -27.25 -8.62 28.59
C ARG A 747 -26.95 -7.32 27.86
N GLN A 748 -26.57 -7.40 26.59
CA GLN A 748 -26.37 -6.22 25.75
C GLN A 748 -27.60 -5.32 25.74
N LYS A 749 -28.79 -5.90 25.58
CA LYS A 749 -30.07 -5.16 25.62
C LYS A 749 -30.36 -4.53 26.98
N ARG A 750 -30.07 -5.25 28.08
CA ARG A 750 -30.36 -4.80 29.45
C ARG A 750 -29.41 -3.71 29.95
N GLU A 751 -28.11 -3.85 29.67
CA GLU A 751 -27.06 -3.00 30.25
C GLU A 751 -26.54 -1.93 29.28
N GLY A 752 -27.02 -1.92 28.03
CA GLY A 752 -26.63 -0.94 27.01
C GLY A 752 -25.23 -1.15 26.42
N GLY A 753 -24.56 -2.25 26.78
CA GLY A 753 -23.29 -2.66 26.18
C GLY A 753 -23.48 -3.25 24.79
N LYS A 754 -22.49 -3.08 23.90
CA LYS A 754 -22.48 -3.69 22.56
C LYS A 754 -21.16 -4.37 22.25
N VAL A 755 -21.23 -5.53 21.60
CA VAL A 755 -20.07 -6.14 20.95
C VAL A 755 -19.65 -5.28 19.75
N PHE A 756 -18.37 -4.94 19.67
CA PHE A 756 -17.82 -4.21 18.54
C PHE A 756 -17.57 -5.15 17.36
N LEU A 757 -18.36 -4.98 16.31
CA LEU A 757 -18.26 -5.67 15.02
C LEU A 757 -18.10 -4.63 13.91
N GLY A 758 -17.31 -4.92 12.89
CA GLY A 758 -17.04 -4.02 11.76
C GLY A 758 -17.98 -4.24 10.58
N TRP A 759 -18.56 -5.43 10.45
CA TRP A 759 -19.53 -5.78 9.42
C TRP A 759 -20.96 -5.72 9.95
N THR A 760 -21.88 -5.32 9.06
CA THR A 760 -23.30 -5.20 9.35
C THR A 760 -24.07 -5.36 8.04
N THR A 761 -25.29 -5.88 8.08
CA THR A 761 -26.20 -5.87 6.93
C THR A 761 -26.94 -4.53 6.82
N GLU A 762 -27.12 -3.86 7.96
CA GLU A 762 -27.78 -2.56 8.15
C GLU A 762 -26.77 -1.41 8.32
N ARG A 763 -27.26 -0.20 8.64
CA ARG A 763 -26.39 0.94 8.93
C ARG A 763 -25.66 0.74 10.26
N HIS A 764 -24.34 0.85 10.24
CA HIS A 764 -23.54 0.73 11.47
C HIS A 764 -23.82 1.89 12.43
N TRP A 765 -24.02 1.59 13.71
CA TRP A 765 -24.30 2.55 14.79
C TRP A 765 -23.22 3.62 15.06
N LEU A 766 -22.06 3.54 14.40
CA LEU A 766 -21.00 4.56 14.47
C LEU A 766 -21.02 5.51 13.27
N MET A 767 -21.90 5.28 12.31
CA MET A 767 -22.11 6.18 11.18
C MET A 767 -22.98 7.36 11.65
N PRO A 768 -22.64 8.60 11.28
CA PRO A 768 -23.50 9.75 11.58
C PRO A 768 -24.81 9.55 10.85
N SER A 769 -25.92 10.03 11.44
CA SER A 769 -27.29 10.00 10.90
C SER A 769 -27.41 10.63 9.53
#